data_AF-A0A6P7KYB2-F1
#
_entry.id   AF-A0A6P7KYB2-F1
#
_cell.length_a   1.000
_cell.length_b   1.000
_cell.length_c   1.000
_cell.angle_alpha   90.00
_cell.angle_beta   90.00
_cell.angle_gamma   90.00
#
_symmetry.space_group_name_H-M   'P 1'
#
loop_
_entity.id
_entity.type
_entity.pdbx_description
1 polymer ?
#
loop_
_entity_poly.entity_id
_entity_poly.type
_entity_poly.pdbx_seq_one_letter_code
_entity_poly.pdbx_strand_id
1 'polypeptide(L)'
;MGEVLKLLERHRLDNYYDHFVQLGVKDERDFVDSVTEEDLNSLGLSHVEKNRFSAMKSFILRLGAPDQRVHTVMPVQKSLEFFSLKYTYPKCPQPKLVKDMDPGQNTMEDLMLRICHLENVGHMKGVCLYTVDGMPLTDDPFFNTWSLKERHIPNGSVIYAIFTPKENLAEAPPASRRESAETLGEDLIRCHIMLRGDYELMVNLESDTINSVRLKLASASGIPLHVLHYTGEHSGADTLQDYGISEGSTLAFSLWTLSDDTPYKETFFINDVVPSVQQTQKGISVFLSSLYALKSHYSSRLLKKLIAYIRKLTGCNPVAQSLHQLLCRNEKMTRNQKIAVVEGLYLLFRELLPQLGSQRGQKNISDLDVFENSLYCWAHLISVAKKRPSDHENYAPISLVSDDGRRFCEPVRVPGVPGAFERSYVLLKIKDGEKIPNCTEQVLRETSLQKAADIEKLLLSLPPTIKTYPLWINHDKTTGQNFQISVQETFGSMVEALTLVPCLNVTPPLPLKSLGVSNTQLVLLSEDNLGVYLHKDKGSTDMITVYDCLDGKEKTVDVNVLAAKTGDHRDDQSFVTTRTPKEAILVLIDTSSSMEEECYRNAGIKKINAVKELFHNFASRSMAYDFHHVIGLVKFDTMVKTLHAFTENLEKFKEHVRSLEPNGCTLLYDALRRGVLELEKVKGKFPDCRLRIVCLTDGNDSGIFTCL
;
A
#
# COMPACT_ATOMS: atom_id res chain seq x y z
N MET A 1 39.81 0.24 14.35
CA MET A 1 39.53 -1.20 14.56
C MET A 1 38.01 -1.42 14.51
N GLY A 2 37.37 -1.16 13.37
CA GLY A 2 35.90 -1.14 13.32
C GLY A 2 35.26 -1.26 11.94
N GLU A 3 35.91 -0.83 10.84
CA GLU A 3 35.32 -0.93 9.49
C GLU A 3 35.62 -2.29 8.84
N VAL A 4 36.89 -2.72 8.86
CA VAL A 4 37.32 -4.05 8.37
C VAL A 4 36.55 -5.21 9.03
N LEU A 5 36.37 -5.16 10.36
CA LEU A 5 35.62 -6.19 11.08
C LEU A 5 34.13 -6.21 10.68
N LYS A 6 33.48 -5.05 10.62
CA LYS A 6 32.07 -4.94 10.17
C LYS A 6 31.88 -5.42 8.73
N LEU A 7 32.85 -5.15 7.86
CA LEU A 7 32.83 -5.61 6.48
C LEU A 7 32.88 -7.15 6.42
N LEU A 8 33.79 -7.77 7.19
CA LEU A 8 33.89 -9.22 7.29
C LEU A 8 32.63 -9.85 7.91
N GLU A 9 32.08 -9.27 8.98
CA GLU A 9 30.82 -9.72 9.59
C GLU A 9 29.65 -9.71 8.58
N ARG A 10 29.54 -8.64 7.78
CA ARG A 10 28.52 -8.52 6.73
C ARG A 10 28.57 -9.67 5.72
N HIS A 11 29.78 -10.14 5.40
CA HIS A 11 30.00 -11.23 4.46
C HIS A 11 30.18 -12.60 5.13
N ARG A 12 29.99 -12.70 6.46
CA ARG A 12 30.18 -13.93 7.26
C ARG A 12 31.58 -14.53 7.08
N LEU A 13 32.60 -13.66 7.20
CA LEU A 13 34.03 -13.95 7.12
C LEU A 13 34.78 -13.43 8.36
N ASP A 14 34.05 -13.02 9.40
CA ASP A 14 34.55 -12.45 10.66
C ASP A 14 35.50 -13.38 11.41
N ASN A 15 35.28 -14.70 11.32
CA ASN A 15 36.19 -15.72 11.87
C ASN A 15 37.64 -15.63 11.32
N TYR A 16 37.84 -14.96 10.18
CA TYR A 16 39.15 -14.79 9.55
C TYR A 16 39.79 -13.42 9.84
N TYR A 17 39.18 -12.58 10.68
CA TYR A 17 39.65 -11.21 10.92
C TYR A 17 41.12 -11.14 11.34
N ASP A 18 41.52 -11.92 12.36
CA ASP A 18 42.90 -11.90 12.84
C ASP A 18 43.90 -12.35 11.77
N HIS A 19 43.50 -13.27 10.89
CA HIS A 19 44.34 -13.75 9.80
C HIS A 19 44.51 -12.68 8.71
N PHE A 20 43.46 -11.95 8.36
CA PHE A 20 43.57 -10.84 7.41
C PHE A 20 44.42 -9.69 7.95
N VAL A 21 44.34 -9.39 9.25
CA VAL A 21 45.22 -8.42 9.90
C VAL A 21 46.68 -8.87 9.85
N GLN A 22 46.95 -10.18 10.03
CA GLN A 22 48.30 -10.75 9.88
C GLN A 22 48.83 -10.67 8.44
N LEU A 23 47.94 -10.76 7.44
CA LEU A 23 48.26 -10.52 6.03
C LEU A 23 48.47 -9.03 5.67
N GLY A 24 48.38 -8.14 6.65
CA GLY A 24 48.66 -6.71 6.48
C GLY A 24 47.47 -5.86 6.03
N VAL A 25 46.25 -6.40 6.06
CA VAL A 25 45.01 -5.66 5.78
C VAL A 25 44.78 -4.62 6.88
N LYS A 26 44.79 -3.34 6.52
CA LYS A 26 44.56 -2.19 7.41
C LYS A 26 43.25 -1.49 7.10
N ASP A 27 42.86 -1.44 5.83
CA ASP A 27 41.59 -0.86 5.37
C ASP A 27 40.88 -1.73 4.33
N GLU A 28 39.68 -1.32 3.91
CA GLU A 28 38.84 -2.10 3.00
C GLU A 28 39.47 -2.29 1.61
N ARG A 29 40.32 -1.36 1.14
CA ARG A 29 40.96 -1.46 -0.18
C ARG A 29 42.04 -2.51 -0.23
N ASP A 30 42.69 -2.78 0.91
CA ASP A 30 43.72 -3.83 1.00
C ASP A 30 43.17 -5.22 0.62
N PHE A 31 41.87 -5.48 0.80
CA PHE A 31 41.25 -6.73 0.31
C PHE A 31 41.21 -6.85 -1.22
N VAL A 32 41.17 -5.71 -1.93
CA VAL A 32 41.16 -5.68 -3.39
C VAL A 32 42.59 -5.75 -3.92
N ASP A 33 43.48 -4.96 -3.32
CA ASP A 33 44.82 -4.71 -3.86
C ASP A 33 45.87 -5.73 -3.38
N SER A 34 45.72 -6.25 -2.16
CA SER A 34 46.79 -7.00 -1.47
C SER A 34 46.47 -8.47 -1.23
N VAL A 35 45.19 -8.88 -1.25
CA VAL A 35 44.78 -10.28 -1.01
C VAL A 35 44.59 -11.03 -2.33
N THR A 36 45.40 -12.06 -2.53
CA THR A 36 45.42 -12.91 -3.73
C THR A 36 44.64 -14.22 -3.52
N GLU A 37 44.38 -14.96 -4.61
CA GLU A 37 43.74 -16.29 -4.53
C GLU A 37 44.61 -17.31 -3.78
N GLU A 38 45.94 -17.16 -3.85
CA GLU A 38 46.90 -17.98 -3.10
C GLU A 38 46.79 -17.75 -1.59
N ASP A 39 46.57 -16.51 -1.16
CA ASP A 39 46.32 -16.17 0.25
C ASP A 39 45.01 -16.81 0.74
N LEU A 40 43.94 -16.77 -0.06
CA LEU A 40 42.67 -17.41 0.30
C LEU A 40 42.79 -18.94 0.40
N ASN A 41 43.66 -19.54 -0.43
CA ASN A 41 43.98 -20.97 -0.35
C ASN A 41 44.78 -21.30 0.91
N SER A 42 45.76 -20.47 1.29
CA SER A 42 46.60 -20.69 2.47
C SER A 42 45.83 -20.52 3.79
N LEU A 43 44.83 -19.65 3.80
CA LEU A 43 43.88 -19.48 4.91
C LEU A 43 42.87 -20.62 5.07
N GLY A 44 42.84 -21.58 4.13
CA GLY A 44 41.96 -22.75 4.20
C GLY A 44 40.47 -22.45 3.97
N LEU A 45 40.13 -21.35 3.28
CA LEU A 45 38.73 -21.02 2.98
C LEU A 45 38.10 -22.11 2.10
N SER A 46 36.88 -22.52 2.46
CA SER A 46 36.05 -23.38 1.61
C SER A 46 35.66 -22.69 0.32
N HIS A 47 35.15 -23.45 -0.65
CA HIS A 47 34.63 -22.87 -1.90
C HIS A 47 33.50 -21.85 -1.65
N VAL A 48 32.65 -22.09 -0.65
CA VAL A 48 31.57 -21.17 -0.26
C VAL A 48 32.13 -19.88 0.34
N GLU A 49 33.16 -19.96 1.16
CA GLU A 49 33.80 -18.78 1.76
C GLU A 49 34.60 -17.97 0.73
N LYS A 50 35.24 -18.63 -0.24
CA LYS A 50 35.86 -17.95 -1.39
C LYS A 50 34.82 -17.19 -2.22
N ASN A 51 33.66 -17.79 -2.45
CA ASN A 51 32.56 -17.08 -3.13
C ASN A 51 32.07 -15.87 -2.32
N ARG A 52 32.00 -15.97 -0.99
CA ARG A 52 31.70 -14.82 -0.10
C ARG A 52 32.79 -13.75 -0.18
N PHE A 53 34.06 -14.15 -0.23
CA PHE A 53 35.18 -13.22 -0.39
C PHE A 53 35.15 -12.52 -1.75
N SER A 54 34.90 -13.24 -2.84
CA SER A 54 34.71 -12.64 -4.17
C SER A 54 33.53 -11.66 -4.19
N ALA A 55 32.42 -11.99 -3.52
CA ALA A 55 31.29 -11.08 -3.35
C ALA A 55 31.67 -9.83 -2.55
N MET A 56 32.48 -9.98 -1.49
CA MET A 56 33.02 -8.86 -0.71
C MET A 56 33.97 -7.98 -1.55
N LYS A 57 34.87 -8.57 -2.33
CA LYS A 57 35.78 -7.86 -3.24
C LYS A 57 35.00 -7.06 -4.29
N SER A 58 33.99 -7.68 -4.90
CA SER A 58 33.07 -6.99 -5.82
C SER A 58 32.33 -5.85 -5.14
N PHE A 59 31.87 -6.04 -3.90
CA PHE A 59 31.22 -4.99 -3.11
C PHE A 59 32.15 -3.80 -2.86
N ILE A 60 33.40 -4.02 -2.45
CA ILE A 60 34.39 -2.95 -2.23
C ILE A 60 34.68 -2.20 -3.53
N LEU A 61 34.84 -2.92 -4.64
CA LEU A 61 35.04 -2.30 -5.97
C LEU A 61 33.87 -1.38 -6.35
N ARG A 62 32.63 -1.78 -6.05
CA ARG A 62 31.43 -0.97 -6.30
C ARG A 62 31.31 0.26 -5.37
N LEU A 63 31.98 0.26 -4.22
CA LEU A 63 32.01 1.42 -3.30
C LEU A 63 33.00 2.50 -3.74
N GLY A 64 34.01 2.16 -4.56
CA GLY A 64 35.04 3.09 -5.03
C GLY A 64 34.80 3.61 -6.46
N ALA A 65 35.49 4.71 -6.81
CA ALA A 65 35.70 5.06 -8.21
C ALA A 65 36.77 4.14 -8.80
N PRO A 66 36.59 3.56 -10.01
CA PRO A 66 37.64 2.80 -10.65
C PRO A 66 38.82 3.73 -10.98
N ASP A 67 39.98 3.52 -10.36
CA ASP A 67 41.19 4.26 -10.73
C ASP A 67 41.68 3.76 -12.08
N GLN A 68 41.72 4.67 -13.07
CA GLN A 68 42.55 4.53 -14.26
C GLN A 68 44.02 4.52 -13.83
N ARG A 69 44.53 3.34 -13.46
CA ARG A 69 45.96 3.06 -13.44
C ARG A 69 46.25 1.78 -14.23
N VAL A 70 45.90 1.81 -15.51
CA VAL A 70 46.69 1.08 -16.49
C VAL A 70 47.84 2.02 -16.87
N HIS A 71 49.04 1.68 -16.42
CA HIS A 71 50.27 2.32 -16.87
C HIS A 71 50.34 2.29 -18.40
N THR A 72 50.12 3.42 -19.07
CA THR A 72 51.03 3.99 -20.10
C THR A 72 50.43 5.25 -20.76
N VAL A 73 51.29 6.29 -20.86
CA VAL A 73 51.21 7.52 -21.67
C VAL A 73 50.46 8.75 -21.10
N MET A 74 51.28 9.67 -20.58
CA MET A 74 51.19 11.14 -20.42
C MET A 74 49.94 11.81 -19.79
N PRO A 75 50.13 12.69 -18.79
CA PRO A 75 49.03 13.36 -18.11
C PRO A 75 48.53 14.56 -18.93
N VAL A 76 47.35 14.44 -19.53
CA VAL A 76 46.55 15.62 -19.86
C VAL A 76 45.88 16.07 -18.58
N GLN A 77 46.30 17.23 -18.10
CA GLN A 77 45.80 17.92 -16.92
C GLN A 77 44.34 18.39 -17.17
N LYS A 78 43.37 17.46 -17.16
CA LYS A 78 41.96 17.79 -16.99
C LYS A 78 41.69 17.89 -15.50
N SER A 79 41.32 19.07 -15.03
CA SER A 79 40.71 19.26 -13.72
C SER A 79 39.47 18.37 -13.63
N LEU A 80 39.60 17.20 -12.99
CA LEU A 80 38.47 16.36 -12.64
C LEU A 80 37.64 17.13 -11.63
N GLU A 81 36.54 17.75 -12.09
CA GLU A 81 35.51 18.22 -11.18
C GLU A 81 35.06 17.02 -10.34
N PHE A 82 35.35 17.05 -9.03
CA PHE A 82 34.93 16.00 -8.12
C PHE A 82 33.40 15.94 -8.10
N PHE A 83 32.85 14.84 -8.59
CA PHE A 83 31.42 14.58 -8.49
C PHE A 83 31.06 14.26 -7.04
N SER A 84 30.02 14.91 -6.55
CA SER A 84 29.54 14.76 -5.17
C SER A 84 28.02 14.83 -5.13
N LEU A 85 27.43 14.08 -4.21
CA LEU A 85 25.99 14.06 -3.98
C LEU A 85 25.72 14.22 -2.48
N LYS A 86 24.57 14.78 -2.14
CA LYS A 86 24.07 14.76 -0.77
C LYS A 86 22.88 13.84 -0.67
N TYR A 87 22.71 13.18 0.45
CA TYR A 87 21.47 12.49 0.76
C TYR A 87 20.98 12.84 2.17
N THR A 88 19.68 12.78 2.34
CA THR A 88 19.01 12.86 3.64
C THR A 88 18.01 11.73 3.74
N TYR A 89 17.53 11.46 4.94
CA TYR A 89 16.55 10.43 5.23
C TYR A 89 15.73 10.87 6.45
N PRO A 90 14.59 10.24 6.74
CA PRO A 90 13.77 10.62 7.89
C PRO A 90 14.58 10.65 9.19
N LYS A 91 14.44 11.72 9.98
CA LYS A 91 15.21 11.99 11.21
C LYS A 91 16.71 12.27 10.99
N CYS A 92 17.15 12.55 9.76
CA CYS A 92 18.51 13.04 9.45
C CYS A 92 18.54 14.56 9.21
N PRO A 93 18.82 15.40 10.23
CA PRO A 93 18.62 16.85 10.13
C PRO A 93 19.61 17.55 9.20
N GLN A 94 20.79 16.97 8.98
CA GLN A 94 21.80 17.50 8.07
C GLN A 94 22.05 16.50 6.95
N PRO A 95 21.90 16.89 5.67
CA PRO A 95 22.23 16.03 4.55
C PRO A 95 23.70 15.56 4.62
N LYS A 96 23.91 14.27 4.44
CA LYS A 96 25.23 13.64 4.42
C LYS A 96 25.80 13.64 3.01
N LEU A 97 27.12 13.72 2.91
CA LEU A 97 27.83 13.86 1.65
C LEU A 97 28.35 12.49 1.17
N VAL A 98 28.13 12.19 -0.11
CA VAL A 98 28.73 11.06 -0.85
C VAL A 98 29.74 11.66 -1.82
N LYS A 99 30.99 11.19 -1.71
CA LYS A 99 32.11 11.57 -2.57
C LYS A 99 32.60 10.35 -3.34
N ASP A 100 33.60 10.52 -4.20
CA ASP A 100 34.34 9.46 -4.88
C ASP A 100 33.45 8.53 -5.71
N MET A 101 32.50 9.10 -6.43
CA MET A 101 31.71 8.40 -7.44
C MET A 101 32.06 8.94 -8.82
N ASP A 102 32.25 8.06 -9.79
CA ASP A 102 32.29 8.42 -11.20
C ASP A 102 30.85 8.36 -11.75
N PRO A 103 30.23 9.48 -12.13
CA PRO A 103 28.85 9.48 -12.61
C PRO A 103 28.65 8.72 -13.92
N GLY A 104 29.72 8.47 -14.70
CA GLY A 104 29.66 7.69 -15.93
C GLY A 104 29.79 6.18 -15.73
N GLN A 105 30.30 5.72 -14.58
CA GLN A 105 30.52 4.30 -14.27
C GLN A 105 29.61 3.81 -13.15
N ASN A 106 29.53 4.57 -12.06
CA ASN A 106 28.70 4.18 -10.93
C ASN A 106 27.22 4.32 -11.27
N THR A 107 26.47 3.31 -10.86
CA THR A 107 25.05 3.14 -11.12
C THR A 107 24.18 3.64 -9.97
N MET A 108 22.86 3.69 -10.17
CA MET A 108 21.92 3.97 -9.08
C MET A 108 21.96 2.88 -8.00
N GLU A 109 22.19 1.61 -8.37
CA GLU A 109 22.42 0.55 -7.39
C GLU A 109 23.69 0.77 -6.56
N ASP A 110 24.78 1.25 -7.18
CA ASP A 110 26.02 1.55 -6.45
C ASP A 110 25.79 2.67 -5.43
N LEU A 111 25.00 3.68 -5.80
CA LEU A 111 24.57 4.73 -4.88
C LEU A 111 23.75 4.17 -3.72
N MET A 112 22.78 3.28 -3.99
CA MET A 112 21.99 2.60 -2.96
C MET A 112 22.88 1.79 -2.01
N LEU A 113 23.80 0.98 -2.55
CA LEU A 113 24.75 0.18 -1.79
C LEU A 113 25.64 1.05 -0.90
N ARG A 114 26.11 2.19 -1.43
CA ARG A 114 26.96 3.12 -0.71
C ARG A 114 26.23 3.83 0.41
N ILE A 115 24.99 4.26 0.20
CA ILE A 115 24.15 4.83 1.26
C ILE A 115 23.91 3.78 2.36
N CYS A 116 23.57 2.55 1.99
CA CYS A 116 23.39 1.47 2.97
C CYS A 116 24.68 1.19 3.76
N HIS A 117 25.85 1.22 3.10
CA HIS A 117 27.15 1.04 3.75
C HIS A 117 27.45 2.18 4.74
N LEU A 118 27.30 3.44 4.30
CA LEU A 118 27.55 4.62 5.15
C LEU A 118 26.64 4.67 6.38
N GLU A 119 25.41 4.18 6.27
CA GLU A 119 24.46 4.11 7.38
C GLU A 119 24.54 2.81 8.20
N ASN A 120 25.52 1.94 7.93
CA ASN A 120 25.67 0.62 8.58
C ASN A 120 24.35 -0.19 8.55
N VAL A 121 23.64 -0.16 7.43
CA VAL A 121 22.35 -0.86 7.26
C VAL A 121 22.61 -2.35 7.09
N GLY A 122 22.00 -3.17 7.94
CA GLY A 122 22.14 -4.62 7.89
C GLY A 122 21.62 -5.24 6.58
N HIS A 123 22.06 -6.46 6.28
CA HIS A 123 21.78 -7.17 5.01
C HIS A 123 20.28 -7.42 4.70
N MET A 124 19.42 -7.36 5.71
CA MET A 124 17.96 -7.55 5.58
C MET A 124 17.21 -6.26 5.19
N LYS A 125 17.89 -5.12 5.11
CA LYS A 125 17.32 -3.83 4.75
C LYS A 125 18.00 -3.28 3.50
N GLY A 126 17.24 -2.53 2.72
CA GLY A 126 17.74 -1.74 1.60
C GLY A 126 17.21 -0.31 1.66
N VAL A 127 17.31 0.40 0.55
CA VAL A 127 16.95 1.82 0.47
C VAL A 127 16.24 2.12 -0.84
N CYS A 128 15.15 2.87 -0.78
CA CYS A 128 14.53 3.51 -1.92
C CYS A 128 15.03 4.95 -2.04
N LEU A 129 15.34 5.39 -3.25
CA LEU A 129 15.83 6.76 -3.49
C LEU A 129 14.76 7.60 -4.18
N TYR A 130 14.73 8.87 -3.83
CA TYR A 130 13.80 9.87 -4.36
C TYR A 130 14.52 11.18 -4.60
N THR A 131 13.99 12.00 -5.50
CA THR A 131 14.43 13.38 -5.65
C THR A 131 14.01 14.24 -4.46
N VAL A 132 14.57 15.45 -4.36
CA VAL A 132 14.21 16.41 -3.32
C VAL A 132 12.73 16.81 -3.37
N ASP A 133 12.11 16.81 -4.54
CA ASP A 133 10.68 17.12 -4.73
C ASP A 133 9.76 15.93 -4.42
N GLY A 134 10.31 14.73 -4.24
CA GLY A 134 9.58 13.53 -3.82
C GLY A 134 9.29 12.51 -4.92
N MET A 135 9.87 12.67 -6.12
CA MET A 135 9.74 11.71 -7.22
C MET A 135 10.59 10.47 -6.95
N PRO A 136 10.06 9.25 -7.13
CA PRO A 136 10.85 8.03 -6.99
C PRO A 136 11.95 7.95 -8.06
N LEU A 137 13.12 7.46 -7.66
CA LEU A 137 14.27 7.21 -8.54
C LEU A 137 14.54 5.71 -8.74
N THR A 138 14.02 4.84 -7.89
CA THR A 138 14.43 3.42 -7.89
C THR A 138 13.28 2.45 -8.08
N ASP A 139 12.19 2.88 -8.74
CA ASP A 139 11.00 2.02 -8.95
C ASP A 139 11.25 0.90 -9.94
N ASP A 140 11.93 1.18 -11.05
CA ASP A 140 12.29 0.16 -12.04
C ASP A 140 13.72 -0.36 -11.77
N PRO A 141 13.87 -1.65 -11.42
CA PRO A 141 15.17 -2.19 -11.07
C PRO A 141 16.12 -2.30 -12.28
N PHE A 142 15.61 -2.43 -13.50
CA PHE A 142 16.46 -2.39 -14.70
C PHE A 142 17.17 -1.05 -14.84
N PHE A 143 16.44 0.06 -14.71
CA PHE A 143 17.07 1.38 -14.78
C PHE A 143 18.00 1.67 -13.60
N ASN A 144 17.91 0.92 -12.49
CA ASN A 144 18.86 1.09 -11.38
C ASN A 144 20.29 0.64 -11.75
N THR A 145 20.43 -0.20 -12.77
CA THR A 145 21.72 -0.63 -13.33
C THR A 145 22.37 0.42 -14.23
N TRP A 146 21.68 1.52 -14.55
CA TRP A 146 22.22 2.59 -15.38
C TRP A 146 23.07 3.56 -14.56
N SER A 147 24.06 4.16 -15.22
CA SER A 147 24.97 5.12 -14.59
C SER A 147 24.23 6.38 -14.11
N LEU A 148 24.79 7.06 -13.11
CA LEU A 148 24.21 8.32 -12.60
C LEU A 148 24.04 9.39 -13.70
N LYS A 149 24.95 9.40 -14.68
CA LYS A 149 24.89 10.29 -15.84
C LYS A 149 23.73 9.96 -16.77
N GLU A 150 23.53 8.67 -17.09
CA GLU A 150 22.38 8.23 -17.90
C GLU A 150 21.05 8.44 -17.18
N ARG A 151 21.06 8.42 -15.84
CA ARG A 151 19.90 8.69 -14.99
C ARG A 151 19.65 10.18 -14.73
N HIS A 152 20.40 11.07 -15.40
CA HIS A 152 20.27 12.53 -15.26
C HIS A 152 20.36 13.00 -13.80
N ILE A 153 21.35 12.47 -13.07
CA ILE A 153 21.66 12.89 -11.70
C ILE A 153 22.81 13.91 -11.73
N PRO A 154 22.52 15.23 -11.58
CA PRO A 154 23.56 16.25 -11.64
C PRO A 154 24.45 16.26 -10.40
N ASN A 155 25.68 16.76 -10.58
CA ASN A 155 26.60 17.01 -9.48
C ASN A 155 25.97 17.96 -8.45
N GLY A 156 26.15 17.69 -7.16
CA GLY A 156 25.59 18.46 -6.06
C GLY A 156 24.13 18.17 -5.74
N SER A 157 23.47 17.21 -6.43
CA SER A 157 22.08 16.84 -6.15
C SER A 157 21.87 16.43 -4.69
N VAL A 158 20.69 16.74 -4.17
CA VAL A 158 20.20 16.23 -2.89
C VAL A 158 19.18 15.13 -3.15
N ILE A 159 19.42 13.95 -2.60
CA ILE A 159 18.59 12.75 -2.75
C ILE A 159 17.93 12.43 -1.40
N TYR A 160 16.67 12.02 -1.45
CA TYR A 160 15.98 11.50 -0.27
C TYR A 160 16.09 9.98 -0.26
N ALA A 161 16.50 9.41 0.87
CA ALA A 161 16.63 7.98 1.09
C ALA A 161 15.57 7.53 2.10
N ILE A 162 14.86 6.44 1.80
CA ILE A 162 13.93 5.78 2.73
C ILE A 162 14.36 4.32 2.85
N PHE A 163 14.78 3.93 4.05
CA PHE A 163 15.16 2.56 4.34
C PHE A 163 13.93 1.68 4.52
N THR A 164 14.02 0.45 4.04
CA THR A 164 12.91 -0.51 3.99
C THR A 164 13.45 -1.94 4.08
N PRO A 165 12.67 -2.93 4.53
CA PRO A 165 13.03 -4.34 4.38
C PRO A 165 13.35 -4.68 2.93
N LYS A 166 14.37 -5.54 2.72
CA LYS A 166 14.83 -5.93 1.38
C LYS A 166 13.74 -6.66 0.59
N GLU A 167 12.84 -7.37 1.27
CA GLU A 167 11.68 -8.05 0.69
C GLU A 167 10.71 -7.10 -0.04
N ASN A 168 10.74 -5.80 0.28
CA ASN A 168 9.94 -4.82 -0.43
C ASN A 168 10.58 -4.38 -1.75
N LEU A 169 11.87 -4.64 -1.97
CA LEU A 169 12.61 -4.19 -3.14
C LEU A 169 12.59 -5.27 -4.22
N ALA A 170 12.29 -4.88 -5.46
CA ALA A 170 12.48 -5.74 -6.62
C ALA A 170 13.97 -5.77 -7.00
N GLU A 171 14.52 -6.96 -7.24
CA GLU A 171 15.87 -7.09 -7.77
C GLU A 171 15.86 -6.97 -9.29
N ALA A 172 16.95 -6.44 -9.84
CA ALA A 172 17.12 -6.37 -11.29
C ALA A 172 17.12 -7.81 -11.84
N PRO A 173 16.30 -8.09 -12.85
CA PRO A 173 16.30 -9.40 -13.47
C PRO A 173 17.70 -9.71 -14.04
N PRO A 174 18.18 -10.96 -13.91
CA PRO A 174 19.52 -11.31 -14.36
C PRO A 174 19.65 -11.09 -15.86
N ALA A 175 20.84 -10.67 -16.29
CA ALA A 175 21.17 -10.62 -17.71
C ALA A 175 20.90 -12.00 -18.33
N SER A 176 20.01 -12.05 -19.32
CA SER A 176 19.68 -13.29 -20.02
C SER A 176 20.94 -13.89 -20.62
N ARG A 177 21.13 -15.22 -20.49
CA ARG A 177 22.15 -15.93 -21.26
C ARG A 177 21.89 -15.65 -22.74
N ARG A 178 22.96 -15.36 -23.48
CA ARG A 178 22.89 -15.13 -24.94
C ARG A 178 22.36 -16.40 -25.60
N GLU A 179 21.06 -16.46 -25.86
CA GLU A 179 20.47 -17.45 -26.76
C GLU A 179 20.55 -16.85 -28.16
N SER A 180 21.47 -17.37 -28.97
CA SER A 180 21.64 -16.96 -30.36
C SER A 180 20.53 -17.58 -31.20
N ALA A 181 19.45 -16.84 -31.43
CA ALA A 181 18.52 -17.12 -32.51
C ALA A 181 19.16 -16.65 -33.83
N GLU A 182 20.09 -17.44 -34.36
CA GLU A 182 20.63 -17.23 -35.72
C GLU A 182 19.62 -17.75 -36.75
N THR A 183 18.56 -16.99 -37.01
CA THR A 183 17.82 -17.10 -38.27
C THR A 183 18.45 -16.16 -39.29
N LEU A 184 19.00 -16.72 -40.37
CA LEU A 184 19.50 -16.00 -41.54
C LEU A 184 18.32 -15.34 -42.26
N GLY A 185 18.11 -14.06 -41.97
CA GLY A 185 17.18 -13.20 -42.71
C GLY A 185 17.92 -12.40 -43.78
N GLU A 186 17.23 -12.07 -44.88
CA GLU A 186 17.76 -11.22 -45.95
C GLU A 186 17.19 -9.79 -45.89
N ASP A 187 16.08 -9.58 -45.17
CA ASP A 187 15.42 -8.28 -45.07
C ASP A 187 16.00 -7.45 -43.92
N LEU A 188 16.35 -6.20 -44.20
CA LEU A 188 16.85 -5.26 -43.19
C LEU A 188 15.70 -4.47 -42.58
N ILE A 189 15.54 -4.54 -41.27
CA ILE A 189 14.64 -3.65 -40.50
C ILE A 189 15.42 -2.79 -39.52
N ARG A 190 14.85 -1.64 -39.15
CA ARG A 190 15.38 -0.75 -38.12
C ARG A 190 14.59 -0.91 -36.83
N CYS A 191 15.29 -1.08 -35.72
CA CYS A 191 14.70 -1.17 -34.38
C CYS A 191 15.18 0.02 -33.55
N HIS A 192 14.28 0.95 -33.26
CA HIS A 192 14.55 2.06 -32.36
C HIS A 192 14.29 1.64 -30.91
N ILE A 193 15.31 1.70 -30.06
CA ILE A 193 15.18 1.45 -28.62
C ILE A 193 15.15 2.79 -27.88
N MET A 194 14.12 2.98 -27.07
CA MET A 194 13.95 4.11 -26.15
C MET A 194 15.28 4.52 -25.50
N LEU A 195 15.69 5.78 -25.72
CA LEU A 195 16.90 6.41 -25.18
C LEU A 195 18.25 5.74 -25.53
N ARG A 196 18.24 4.69 -26.37
CA ARG A 196 19.42 3.95 -26.83
C ARG A 196 19.67 4.09 -28.33
N GLY A 197 18.67 4.53 -29.10
CA GLY A 197 18.79 4.83 -30.53
C GLY A 197 18.46 3.65 -31.42
N ASP A 198 18.91 3.74 -32.68
CA ASP A 198 18.55 2.79 -33.74
C ASP A 198 19.54 1.62 -33.84
N TYR A 199 19.00 0.42 -34.04
CA TYR A 199 19.73 -0.82 -34.32
C TYR A 199 19.22 -1.40 -35.64
N GLU A 200 20.12 -1.92 -36.46
CA GLU A 200 19.75 -2.57 -37.72
C GLU A 200 19.80 -4.10 -37.53
N LEU A 201 18.71 -4.77 -37.91
CA LEU A 201 18.56 -6.22 -37.74
C LEU A 201 18.17 -6.89 -39.05
N MET A 202 18.77 -8.06 -39.32
CA MET A 202 18.39 -8.94 -40.40
C MET A 202 17.27 -9.87 -39.95
N VAL A 203 16.16 -9.87 -40.69
CA VAL A 203 14.96 -10.67 -40.39
C VAL A 203 14.45 -11.39 -41.63
N ASN A 204 13.64 -12.42 -41.41
CA ASN A 204 12.88 -13.07 -42.47
C ASN A 204 11.41 -12.69 -42.28
N LEU A 205 10.85 -11.85 -43.15
CA LEU A 205 9.51 -11.29 -42.96
C LEU A 205 8.38 -12.34 -42.88
N GLU A 206 8.56 -13.49 -43.54
CA GLU A 206 7.56 -14.57 -43.63
C GLU A 206 7.56 -15.51 -42.41
N SER A 207 8.66 -15.55 -41.64
CA SER A 207 8.84 -16.54 -40.57
C SER A 207 9.16 -15.92 -39.21
N ASP A 208 9.83 -14.76 -39.19
CA ASP A 208 10.10 -14.05 -37.95
C ASP A 208 8.80 -13.46 -37.39
N THR A 209 8.77 -13.35 -36.06
CA THR A 209 7.67 -12.78 -35.29
C THR A 209 8.21 -11.60 -34.49
N ILE A 210 7.33 -10.79 -33.89
CA ILE A 210 7.77 -9.72 -32.97
C ILE A 210 8.63 -10.30 -31.83
N ASN A 211 8.35 -11.53 -31.39
CA ASN A 211 9.15 -12.18 -30.35
C ASN A 211 10.55 -12.57 -30.85
N SER A 212 10.69 -13.05 -32.09
CA SER A 212 12.01 -13.35 -32.65
C SER A 212 12.83 -12.08 -32.89
N VAL A 213 12.17 -10.98 -33.30
CA VAL A 213 12.81 -9.65 -33.36
C VAL A 213 13.30 -9.20 -31.99
N ARG A 214 12.49 -9.34 -30.93
CA ARG A 214 12.90 -9.01 -29.56
C ARG A 214 14.11 -9.83 -29.11
N LEU A 215 14.18 -11.12 -29.45
CA LEU A 215 15.33 -11.99 -29.15
C LEU A 215 16.60 -11.54 -29.89
N LYS A 216 16.49 -11.27 -31.19
CA LYS A 216 17.60 -10.73 -32.00
C LYS A 216 18.08 -9.37 -31.48
N LEU A 217 17.14 -8.49 -31.16
CA LEU A 217 17.43 -7.16 -30.62
C LEU A 217 18.09 -7.23 -29.25
N ALA A 218 17.65 -8.13 -28.37
CA ALA A 218 18.27 -8.36 -27.07
C ALA A 218 19.74 -8.82 -27.22
N SER A 219 19.99 -9.73 -28.17
CA SER A 219 21.36 -10.19 -28.49
C SER A 219 22.24 -9.05 -29.02
N ALA A 220 21.72 -8.26 -29.97
CA ALA A 220 22.46 -7.18 -30.63
C ALA A 220 22.72 -5.96 -29.71
N SER A 221 21.74 -5.58 -28.89
CA SER A 221 21.82 -4.42 -28.00
C SER A 221 22.44 -4.72 -26.63
N GLY A 222 22.46 -5.99 -26.22
CA GLY A 222 22.83 -6.39 -24.86
C GLY A 222 21.77 -6.09 -23.80
N ILE A 223 20.59 -5.63 -24.20
CA ILE A 223 19.46 -5.34 -23.31
C ILE A 223 18.67 -6.64 -23.06
N PRO A 224 18.29 -6.94 -21.80
CA PRO A 224 17.53 -8.14 -21.51
C PRO A 224 16.19 -8.23 -22.25
N LEU A 225 15.84 -9.42 -22.75
CA LEU A 225 14.63 -9.64 -23.53
C LEU A 225 13.34 -9.17 -22.83
N HIS A 226 13.21 -9.47 -21.54
CA HIS A 226 12.00 -9.20 -20.77
C HIS A 226 11.77 -7.71 -20.49
N VAL A 227 12.78 -6.84 -20.68
CA VAL A 227 12.61 -5.39 -20.58
C VAL A 227 12.32 -4.71 -21.91
N LEU A 228 12.54 -5.40 -23.03
CA LEU A 228 12.29 -4.88 -24.37
C LEU A 228 10.84 -5.15 -24.74
N HIS A 229 10.07 -4.10 -24.98
CA HIS A 229 8.66 -4.23 -25.35
C HIS A 229 8.34 -3.43 -26.60
N TYR A 230 7.66 -4.07 -27.54
CA TYR A 230 7.27 -3.48 -28.81
C TYR A 230 6.10 -2.50 -28.61
N THR A 231 6.19 -1.33 -29.23
CA THR A 231 5.21 -0.23 -29.06
C THR A 231 4.17 -0.13 -30.18
N GLY A 232 4.29 -0.96 -31.22
CA GLY A 232 3.30 -0.99 -32.30
C GLY A 232 1.99 -1.67 -31.89
N GLU A 233 0.99 -1.56 -32.75
CA GLU A 233 -0.32 -2.19 -32.49
C GLU A 233 -0.20 -3.71 -32.47
N HIS A 234 -0.77 -4.34 -31.44
CA HIS A 234 -0.89 -5.79 -31.36
C HIS A 234 -2.01 -6.27 -32.28
N SER A 235 -1.68 -6.63 -33.52
CA SER A 235 -2.55 -7.49 -34.33
C SER A 235 -2.36 -8.94 -33.92
N GLY A 236 -3.41 -9.76 -33.92
CA GLY A 236 -3.30 -11.23 -33.70
C GLY A 236 -2.60 -11.97 -34.86
N ALA A 237 -1.68 -11.29 -35.53
CA ALA A 237 -0.84 -11.76 -36.61
C ALA A 237 0.32 -12.59 -36.04
N ASP A 238 0.75 -13.61 -36.79
CA ASP A 238 1.81 -14.51 -36.34
C ASP A 238 3.19 -14.06 -36.84
N THR A 239 3.29 -13.51 -38.06
CA THR A 239 4.56 -13.18 -38.73
C THR A 239 4.75 -11.66 -38.92
N LEU A 240 5.99 -11.19 -39.13
CA LEU A 240 6.26 -9.77 -39.40
C LEU A 240 5.49 -9.25 -40.64
N GLN A 241 5.40 -10.05 -41.69
CA GLN A 241 4.65 -9.71 -42.90
C GLN A 241 3.15 -9.55 -42.61
N ASP A 242 2.58 -10.42 -41.77
CA ASP A 242 1.17 -10.32 -41.33
C ASP A 242 0.92 -9.06 -40.48
N TYR A 243 1.95 -8.57 -39.79
CA TYR A 243 1.94 -7.28 -39.09
C TYR A 243 2.09 -6.07 -40.03
N GLY A 244 2.20 -6.29 -41.35
CA GLY A 244 2.42 -5.23 -42.34
C GLY A 244 3.82 -4.61 -42.29
N ILE A 245 4.78 -5.30 -41.68
CA ILE A 245 6.18 -4.86 -41.60
C ILE A 245 6.86 -5.25 -42.91
N SER A 246 7.51 -4.29 -43.55
CA SER A 246 8.30 -4.48 -44.76
C SER A 246 9.78 -4.19 -44.53
N GLU A 247 10.63 -4.53 -45.49
CA GLU A 247 12.03 -4.07 -45.53
C GLU A 247 12.09 -2.54 -45.35
N GLY A 248 13.07 -2.08 -44.55
CA GLY A 248 13.26 -0.67 -44.20
C GLY A 248 12.29 -0.11 -43.16
N SER A 249 11.35 -0.91 -42.65
CA SER A 249 10.44 -0.48 -41.57
C SER A 249 11.20 -0.18 -40.28
N THR A 250 10.72 0.82 -39.54
CA THR A 250 11.22 1.15 -38.20
C THR A 250 10.25 0.67 -37.13
N LEU A 251 10.71 -0.27 -36.30
CA LEU A 251 9.99 -0.77 -35.13
C LEU A 251 10.50 -0.06 -33.88
N ALA A 252 9.59 0.48 -33.06
CA ALA A 252 9.94 1.18 -31.84
C ALA A 252 9.72 0.28 -30.61
N PHE A 253 10.71 0.27 -29.71
CA PHE A 253 10.72 -0.50 -28.48
C PHE A 253 10.90 0.42 -27.27
N SER A 254 10.06 0.26 -26.24
CA SER A 254 10.27 0.91 -24.94
C SER A 254 10.80 -0.08 -23.90
N LEU A 255 11.37 0.47 -22.83
CA LEU A 255 12.12 -0.26 -21.82
C LEU A 255 11.43 -0.18 -20.46
N TRP A 256 11.11 -1.33 -19.85
CA TRP A 256 10.65 -1.42 -18.46
C TRP A 256 10.63 -2.88 -17.95
N THR A 257 10.78 -3.08 -16.63
CA THR A 257 10.92 -4.43 -16.04
C THR A 257 9.60 -5.24 -15.93
N LEU A 258 8.45 -4.59 -15.79
CA LEU A 258 7.18 -5.26 -15.46
C LEU A 258 6.38 -5.65 -16.72
N SER A 259 5.75 -6.83 -16.79
CA SER A 259 4.90 -7.19 -17.95
C SER A 259 3.60 -6.37 -17.99
N ASP A 260 3.09 -6.03 -19.17
CA ASP A 260 1.75 -5.45 -19.35
C ASP A 260 0.61 -6.38 -18.88
N ASP A 261 0.89 -7.68 -18.76
CA ASP A 261 -0.07 -8.74 -18.40
C ASP A 261 -0.40 -8.85 -16.91
N THR A 262 0.32 -8.18 -16.02
CA THR A 262 -0.19 -8.04 -14.65
C THR A 262 -1.31 -7.02 -14.70
N PRO A 263 -2.58 -7.40 -14.47
CA PRO A 263 -3.61 -6.40 -14.30
C PRO A 263 -3.14 -5.56 -13.12
N TYR A 264 -2.68 -4.33 -13.39
CA TYR A 264 -2.26 -3.34 -12.41
C TYR A 264 -3.49 -2.98 -11.56
N LYS A 265 -3.88 -3.93 -10.71
CA LYS A 265 -4.73 -3.87 -9.54
C LYS A 265 -3.82 -3.62 -8.33
N GLU A 266 -2.71 -2.88 -8.50
CA GLU A 266 -1.99 -2.30 -7.37
C GLU A 266 -2.88 -1.21 -6.76
N THR A 267 -3.87 -1.67 -6.01
CA THR A 267 -4.64 -0.86 -5.09
C THR A 267 -3.70 -0.56 -3.94
N PHE A 268 -3.37 0.71 -3.72
CA PHE A 268 -2.57 1.15 -2.57
C PHE A 268 -3.04 0.50 -1.25
N PHE A 269 -4.34 0.27 -1.11
CA PHE A 269 -5.00 -0.21 0.09
C PHE A 269 -4.98 -1.74 0.24
N ILE A 270 -3.79 -2.35 0.15
CA ILE A 270 -3.56 -3.79 0.35
C ILE A 270 -2.34 -4.01 1.25
N ASN A 271 -2.23 -5.16 1.91
CA ASN A 271 -1.08 -5.49 2.73
C ASN A 271 0.00 -6.24 1.93
N ASP A 272 0.80 -5.52 1.15
CA ASP A 272 1.87 -6.07 0.28
C ASP A 272 3.24 -5.39 0.48
N VAL A 273 3.35 -4.49 1.48
CA VAL A 273 4.57 -3.80 1.89
C VAL A 273 4.78 -4.05 3.38
N VAL A 274 5.94 -4.62 3.71
CA VAL A 274 6.32 -4.93 5.09
C VAL A 274 6.96 -3.70 5.74
N PRO A 275 6.41 -3.11 6.81
CA PRO A 275 7.05 -1.98 7.47
C PRO A 275 8.38 -2.36 8.14
N SER A 276 9.34 -1.43 8.18
CA SER A 276 10.64 -1.63 8.85
C SER A 276 10.54 -1.92 10.34
N VAL A 277 9.51 -1.39 11.00
CA VAL A 277 9.16 -1.74 12.37
C VAL A 277 7.90 -2.56 12.33
N GLN A 278 7.98 -3.80 12.81
CA GLN A 278 6.86 -4.73 12.81
C GLN A 278 5.60 -4.08 13.41
N GLN A 279 4.45 -4.33 12.80
CA GLN A 279 3.15 -3.88 13.27
C GLN A 279 2.23 -5.08 13.43
N THR A 280 1.22 -4.98 14.29
CA THR A 280 0.18 -6.00 14.37
C THR A 280 -0.65 -6.04 13.08
N GLN A 281 -1.27 -7.19 12.80
CA GLN A 281 -2.20 -7.33 11.67
C GLN A 281 -3.37 -6.33 11.77
N LYS A 282 -3.88 -6.15 12.99
CA LYS A 282 -4.87 -5.12 13.32
C LYS A 282 -4.37 -3.71 13.00
N GLY A 283 -3.12 -3.39 13.35
CA GLY A 283 -2.51 -2.10 13.06
C GLY A 283 -2.48 -1.82 11.56
N ILE A 284 -1.97 -2.76 10.77
CA ILE A 284 -1.95 -2.64 9.30
C ILE A 284 -3.36 -2.40 8.73
N SER A 285 -4.33 -3.19 9.20
CA SER A 285 -5.72 -3.07 8.79
C SER A 285 -6.30 -1.68 9.12
N VAL A 286 -6.11 -1.19 10.35
CA VAL A 286 -6.56 0.14 10.78
C VAL A 286 -5.89 1.26 9.97
N PHE A 287 -4.58 1.15 9.74
CA PHE A 287 -3.82 2.13 8.95
C PHE A 287 -4.35 2.24 7.52
N LEU A 288 -4.46 1.12 6.80
CA LEU A 288 -4.91 1.12 5.40
C LEU A 288 -6.37 1.56 5.26
N SER A 289 -7.26 1.04 6.12
CA SER A 289 -8.69 1.37 6.08
C SER A 289 -8.94 2.85 6.43
N SER A 290 -8.21 3.38 7.42
CA SER A 290 -8.32 4.81 7.78
C SER A 290 -7.89 5.73 6.63
N LEU A 291 -6.79 5.40 5.92
CA LEU A 291 -6.34 6.16 4.77
C LEU A 291 -7.33 6.07 3.59
N TYR A 292 -7.96 4.90 3.38
CA TYR A 292 -9.03 4.72 2.39
C TYR A 292 -10.23 5.62 2.70
N ALA A 293 -10.64 5.68 3.98
CA ALA A 293 -11.73 6.53 4.42
C ALA A 293 -11.43 8.02 4.15
N LEU A 294 -10.20 8.48 4.44
CA LEU A 294 -9.81 9.87 4.15
C LEU A 294 -9.90 10.23 2.66
N LYS A 295 -9.47 9.32 1.79
CA LYS A 295 -9.55 9.49 0.33
C LYS A 295 -10.98 9.72 -0.16
N SER A 296 -11.96 9.05 0.47
CA SER A 296 -13.34 9.06 0.01
C SER A 296 -14.16 10.25 0.54
N HIS A 297 -13.74 10.88 1.65
CA HIS A 297 -14.60 11.82 2.39
C HIS A 297 -14.25 13.29 2.25
N TYR A 298 -13.00 13.61 1.93
CA TYR A 298 -12.53 14.98 1.98
C TYR A 298 -12.30 15.59 0.61
N SER A 299 -12.67 16.87 0.48
CA SER A 299 -12.35 17.64 -0.71
C SER A 299 -10.83 17.77 -0.90
N SER A 300 -10.40 17.83 -2.17
CA SER A 300 -9.00 18.07 -2.55
C SER A 300 -8.39 19.29 -1.83
N ARG A 301 -9.17 20.34 -1.56
CA ARG A 301 -8.70 21.53 -0.83
C ARG A 301 -8.28 21.20 0.61
N LEU A 302 -9.06 20.42 1.35
CA LEU A 302 -8.69 20.06 2.72
C LEU A 302 -7.53 19.07 2.73
N LEU A 303 -7.53 18.11 1.81
CA LEU A 303 -6.45 17.15 1.67
C LEU A 303 -5.11 17.84 1.34
N LYS A 304 -5.10 18.87 0.50
CA LYS A 304 -3.91 19.71 0.28
C LYS A 304 -3.41 20.39 1.56
N LYS A 305 -4.30 20.91 2.41
CA LYS A 305 -3.89 21.47 3.72
C LYS A 305 -3.29 20.40 4.64
N LEU A 306 -3.85 19.19 4.64
CA LEU A 306 -3.31 18.05 5.38
C LEU A 306 -1.91 17.68 4.88
N ILE A 307 -1.73 17.57 3.57
CA ILE A 307 -0.44 17.26 2.94
C ILE A 307 0.60 18.35 3.24
N ALA A 308 0.22 19.63 3.12
CA ALA A 308 1.08 20.76 3.50
C ALA A 308 1.56 20.65 4.94
N TYR A 309 0.66 20.26 5.85
CA TYR A 309 0.98 20.12 7.25
C TYR A 309 1.90 18.91 7.50
N ILE A 310 1.61 17.75 6.89
CA ILE A 310 2.47 16.56 6.94
C ILE A 310 3.86 16.88 6.40
N ARG A 311 3.97 17.59 5.27
CA ARG A 311 5.24 18.02 4.68
C ARG A 311 6.02 18.91 5.65
N LYS A 312 5.34 19.87 6.30
CA LYS A 312 5.95 20.72 7.32
C LYS A 312 6.48 19.93 8.52
N LEU A 313 5.73 18.95 9.03
CA LEU A 313 6.15 18.15 10.19
C LEU A 313 7.31 17.20 9.83
N THR A 314 7.17 16.50 8.72
CA THR A 314 8.10 15.42 8.35
C THR A 314 9.35 15.94 7.64
N GLY A 315 9.25 17.02 6.85
CA GLY A 315 10.29 17.37 5.86
C GLY A 315 10.56 16.27 4.83
N CYS A 316 9.72 15.23 4.78
CA CYS A 316 9.85 14.09 3.90
C CYS A 316 8.97 14.32 2.67
N ASN A 317 9.57 14.94 1.66
CA ASN A 317 8.87 15.26 0.42
C ASN A 317 8.30 14.05 -0.32
N PRO A 318 8.96 12.86 -0.34
CA PRO A 318 8.37 11.65 -0.91
C PRO A 318 7.02 11.24 -0.30
N VAL A 319 6.86 11.38 1.02
CA VAL A 319 5.59 11.07 1.72
C VAL A 319 4.49 12.00 1.23
N ALA A 320 4.76 13.30 1.23
CA ALA A 320 3.78 14.31 0.86
C ALA A 320 3.41 14.25 -0.63
N GLN A 321 4.39 14.03 -1.51
CA GLN A 321 4.18 13.82 -2.94
C GLN A 321 3.27 12.60 -3.20
N SER A 322 3.59 11.47 -2.57
CA SER A 322 2.82 10.23 -2.72
C SER A 322 1.39 10.37 -2.18
N LEU A 323 1.21 11.02 -1.03
CA LEU A 323 -0.11 11.31 -0.47
C LEU A 323 -0.92 12.26 -1.36
N HIS A 324 -0.31 13.24 -2.02
CA HIS A 324 -1.00 14.12 -2.96
C HIS A 324 -1.56 13.33 -4.14
N GLN A 325 -0.76 12.46 -4.75
CA GLN A 325 -1.22 11.64 -5.87
C GLN A 325 -2.31 10.66 -5.46
N LEU A 326 -2.15 10.00 -4.30
CA LEU A 326 -3.13 9.05 -3.76
C LEU A 326 -4.47 9.71 -3.38
N LEU A 327 -4.42 10.79 -2.58
CA LEU A 327 -5.60 11.37 -1.94
C LEU A 327 -6.27 12.45 -2.79
N CYS A 328 -5.50 13.30 -3.48
CA CYS A 328 -6.05 14.42 -4.24
C CYS A 328 -6.32 14.10 -5.71
N ARG A 329 -5.59 13.16 -6.30
CA ARG A 329 -5.68 12.85 -7.74
C ARG A 329 -6.23 11.46 -8.05
N ASN A 330 -6.39 10.62 -7.04
CA ASN A 330 -6.87 9.23 -7.20
C ASN A 330 -6.02 8.44 -8.22
N GLU A 331 -4.71 8.69 -8.25
CA GLU A 331 -3.79 8.03 -9.16
C GLU A 331 -3.35 6.66 -8.62
N LYS A 332 -2.96 5.78 -9.54
CA LYS A 332 -2.25 4.54 -9.18
C LYS A 332 -0.87 4.90 -8.63
N MET A 333 -0.45 4.18 -7.60
CA MET A 333 0.83 4.41 -6.93
C MET A 333 1.80 3.29 -7.23
N THR A 334 3.08 3.64 -7.32
CA THR A 334 4.16 2.68 -7.42
C THR A 334 4.47 2.07 -6.05
N ARG A 335 5.21 0.96 -6.06
CA ARG A 335 5.67 0.29 -4.84
C ARG A 335 6.52 1.22 -3.97
N ASN A 336 7.45 2.00 -4.55
CA ASN A 336 8.26 2.92 -3.75
C ASN A 336 7.42 4.06 -3.17
N GLN A 337 6.45 4.61 -3.91
CA GLN A 337 5.54 5.61 -3.34
C GLN A 337 4.77 5.05 -2.13
N LYS A 338 4.36 3.77 -2.19
CA LYS A 338 3.75 3.09 -1.05
C LYS A 338 4.70 2.92 0.13
N ILE A 339 5.94 2.48 -0.13
CA ILE A 339 7.00 2.39 0.90
C ILE A 339 7.21 3.76 1.57
N ALA A 340 7.29 4.84 0.78
CA ALA A 340 7.43 6.19 1.32
C ALA A 340 6.30 6.53 2.29
N VAL A 341 5.05 6.26 1.92
CA VAL A 341 3.89 6.52 2.78
C VAL A 341 3.90 5.65 4.03
N VAL A 342 4.16 4.34 3.91
CA VAL A 342 4.16 3.40 5.05
C VAL A 342 5.26 3.79 6.06
N GLU A 343 6.51 3.90 5.61
CA GLU A 343 7.65 4.20 6.48
C GLU A 343 7.57 5.63 7.04
N GLY A 344 7.20 6.60 6.21
CA GLY A 344 7.12 7.98 6.64
C GLY A 344 5.95 8.27 7.58
N LEU A 345 4.78 7.64 7.37
CA LEU A 345 3.66 7.78 8.30
C LEU A 345 3.87 6.99 9.59
N TYR A 346 4.55 5.84 9.56
CA TYR A 346 4.98 5.17 10.78
C TYR A 346 5.81 6.11 11.66
N LEU A 347 6.86 6.71 11.09
CA LEU A 347 7.72 7.65 11.81
C LEU A 347 6.95 8.87 12.31
N LEU A 348 6.07 9.44 11.48
CA LEU A 348 5.24 10.58 11.88
C LEU A 348 4.33 10.21 13.06
N PHE A 349 3.60 9.10 12.97
CA PHE A 349 2.65 8.69 13.99
C PHE A 349 3.37 8.32 15.29
N ARG A 350 4.54 7.68 15.20
CA ARG A 350 5.35 7.38 16.37
C ARG A 350 5.77 8.64 17.15
N GLU A 351 6.03 9.75 16.47
CA GLU A 351 6.33 11.04 17.10
C GLU A 351 5.10 11.75 17.67
N LEU A 352 3.91 11.50 17.11
CA LEU A 352 2.66 12.04 17.63
C LEU A 352 2.20 11.32 18.90
N LEU A 353 2.42 10.00 18.97
CA LEU A 353 1.90 9.13 20.02
C LEU A 353 2.82 9.08 21.25
N PRO A 354 2.25 9.02 22.48
CA PRO A 354 3.02 8.97 23.72
C PRO A 354 3.98 7.77 23.80
N GLN A 355 5.18 8.02 24.33
CA GLN A 355 6.25 7.04 24.53
C GLN A 355 6.56 6.86 26.03
N LEU A 356 7.20 5.74 26.37
CA LEU A 356 7.67 5.44 27.73
C LEU A 356 8.58 6.57 28.25
N GLY A 357 8.27 7.12 29.42
CA GLY A 357 9.04 8.22 30.03
C GLY A 357 8.66 9.63 29.55
N SER A 358 7.70 9.77 28.63
CA SER A 358 7.16 11.10 28.30
C SER A 358 6.41 11.70 29.50
N GLN A 359 6.60 12.99 29.76
CA GLN A 359 5.93 13.74 30.85
C GLN A 359 4.39 13.85 30.69
N ARG A 360 3.79 13.17 29.69
CA ARG A 360 2.36 13.26 29.35
C ARG A 360 1.45 12.28 30.08
N GLY A 361 1.95 11.50 31.05
CA GLY A 361 1.13 10.77 32.03
C GLY A 361 0.08 9.81 31.44
N GLN A 362 0.30 9.27 30.24
CA GLN A 362 -0.70 8.54 29.45
C GLN A 362 -0.28 7.13 29.08
N LYS A 363 -1.26 6.32 28.64
CA LYS A 363 -1.09 4.96 28.10
C LYS A 363 0.12 4.93 27.16
N ASN A 364 1.15 4.18 27.55
CA ASN A 364 2.30 3.95 26.69
C ASN A 364 1.85 3.14 25.46
N ILE A 365 2.17 3.61 24.27
CA ILE A 365 1.86 2.90 23.02
C ILE A 365 3.15 2.25 22.54
N SER A 366 3.14 0.92 22.46
CA SER A 366 4.26 0.13 21.94
C SER A 366 4.54 0.50 20.47
N ASP A 367 5.77 0.28 20.03
CA ASP A 367 6.12 0.45 18.61
C ASP A 367 5.31 -0.47 17.70
N LEU A 368 4.92 -1.66 18.18
CA LEU A 368 4.07 -2.60 17.44
C LEU A 368 2.63 -2.09 17.21
N ASP A 369 2.17 -1.15 18.06
CA ASP A 369 0.78 -0.70 18.12
C ASP A 369 0.58 0.69 17.50
N VAL A 370 1.62 1.27 16.88
CA VAL A 370 1.57 2.62 16.29
C VAL A 370 0.44 2.73 15.28
N PHE A 371 0.33 1.75 14.37
CA PHE A 371 -0.70 1.77 13.34
C PHE A 371 -2.10 1.43 13.84
N GLU A 372 -2.26 0.73 14.97
CA GLU A 372 -3.58 0.56 15.60
C GLU A 372 -4.17 1.90 16.05
N ASN A 373 -3.31 2.88 16.31
CA ASN A 373 -3.68 4.21 16.75
C ASN A 373 -3.75 5.24 15.59
N SER A 374 -3.71 4.78 14.33
CA SER A 374 -3.72 5.65 13.15
C SER A 374 -4.94 6.58 13.10
N LEU A 375 -6.11 6.13 13.56
CA LEU A 375 -7.34 6.95 13.58
C LEU A 375 -7.15 8.24 14.39
N TYR A 376 -6.52 8.14 15.56
CA TYR A 376 -6.24 9.28 16.44
C TYR A 376 -5.21 10.22 15.80
N CYS A 377 -4.16 9.66 15.20
CA CYS A 377 -3.14 10.44 14.49
C CYS A 377 -3.75 11.23 13.34
N TRP A 378 -4.58 10.59 12.51
CA TRP A 378 -5.29 11.26 11.42
C TRP A 378 -6.23 12.35 11.92
N ALA A 379 -7.01 12.07 12.97
CA ALA A 379 -7.93 13.05 13.54
C ALA A 379 -7.20 14.31 14.03
N HIS A 380 -6.08 14.13 14.75
CA HIS A 380 -5.22 15.23 15.17
C HIS A 380 -4.64 16.01 13.97
N LEU A 381 -4.05 15.32 13.00
CA LEU A 381 -3.47 15.96 11.82
C LEU A 381 -4.51 16.79 11.05
N ILE A 382 -5.73 16.27 10.91
CA ILE A 382 -6.84 16.95 10.22
C ILE A 382 -7.34 18.16 11.02
N SER A 383 -7.48 18.03 12.35
CA SER A 383 -7.97 19.12 13.20
C SER A 383 -7.06 20.34 13.14
N VAL A 384 -5.74 20.11 13.12
CA VAL A 384 -4.72 21.16 13.00
C VAL A 384 -4.63 21.68 11.56
N ALA A 385 -4.64 20.79 10.56
CA ALA A 385 -4.52 21.17 9.16
C ALA A 385 -5.64 22.10 8.68
N LYS A 386 -6.88 21.94 9.17
CA LYS A 386 -8.02 22.83 8.85
C LYS A 386 -7.69 24.31 9.04
N LYS A 387 -6.91 24.64 10.08
CA LYS A 387 -6.53 26.00 10.49
C LYS A 387 -5.32 26.57 9.75
N ARG A 388 -4.68 25.80 8.86
CA ARG A 388 -3.44 26.19 8.18
C ARG A 388 -3.64 26.50 6.70
N PRO A 389 -2.76 27.33 6.11
CA PRO A 389 -2.72 27.55 4.67
C PRO A 389 -2.12 26.34 3.94
N SER A 390 -2.34 26.27 2.64
CA SER A 390 -1.77 25.25 1.73
C SER A 390 -1.03 25.88 0.54
N ASP A 391 -0.55 27.11 0.71
CA ASP A 391 -0.11 27.98 -0.40
C ASP A 391 1.11 27.43 -1.15
N HIS A 392 1.86 26.51 -0.51
CA HIS A 392 3.02 25.88 -1.09
C HIS A 392 2.74 24.52 -1.76
N GLU A 393 1.52 24.00 -1.69
CA GLU A 393 1.11 22.74 -2.31
C GLU A 393 0.69 22.94 -3.78
N ASN A 394 1.66 23.40 -4.59
CA ASN A 394 1.50 23.66 -6.02
C ASN A 394 2.24 22.58 -6.84
N TYR A 395 1.53 22.02 -7.81
CA TYR A 395 1.99 20.89 -8.60
C TYR A 395 1.83 21.20 -10.08
N ALA A 396 2.93 21.14 -10.84
CA ALA A 396 2.94 21.29 -12.28
C ALA A 396 2.69 19.92 -12.94
N PRO A 397 1.67 19.77 -13.80
CA PRO A 397 1.47 18.53 -14.53
C PRO A 397 2.53 18.40 -15.64
N ILE A 398 3.25 17.28 -15.65
CA ILE A 398 4.21 16.94 -16.71
C ILE A 398 3.65 15.77 -17.49
N SER A 399 3.41 15.96 -18.79
CA SER A 399 3.00 14.88 -19.69
C SER A 399 4.17 13.95 -19.99
N LEU A 400 3.92 12.64 -19.92
CA LEU A 400 4.86 11.57 -20.29
C LEU A 400 4.43 10.89 -21.60
N VAL A 401 3.42 11.44 -22.25
CA VAL A 401 2.86 10.98 -23.52
C VAL A 401 2.86 12.12 -24.54
N SER A 402 3.01 11.77 -25.81
CA SER A 402 2.80 12.64 -26.96
C SER A 402 1.31 12.92 -27.18
N ASP A 403 1.00 13.83 -28.10
CA ASP A 403 -0.37 14.26 -28.43
C ASP A 403 -1.26 13.12 -28.96
N ASP A 404 -0.66 12.09 -29.56
CA ASP A 404 -1.34 10.86 -30.00
C ASP A 404 -1.61 9.87 -28.84
N GLY A 405 -1.23 10.23 -27.60
CA GLY A 405 -1.42 9.44 -26.40
C GLY A 405 -0.40 8.31 -26.19
N ARG A 406 0.60 8.18 -27.08
CA ARG A 406 1.70 7.22 -26.95
C ARG A 406 2.74 7.72 -25.95
N ARG A 407 3.38 6.80 -25.22
CA ARG A 407 4.44 7.15 -24.27
C ARG A 407 5.69 7.62 -25.02
N PHE A 408 6.33 8.68 -24.53
CA PHE A 408 7.57 9.15 -25.11
C PHE A 408 8.67 8.08 -25.02
N CYS A 409 9.41 7.91 -26.12
CA CYS A 409 10.61 7.07 -26.22
C CYS A 409 11.88 7.93 -26.29
N GLU A 410 11.85 9.03 -27.06
CA GLU A 410 12.97 9.98 -27.13
C GLU A 410 12.42 11.43 -27.10
N PRO A 411 12.07 11.96 -25.92
CA PRO A 411 11.45 13.27 -25.83
C PRO A 411 12.44 14.41 -26.10
N VAL A 412 12.06 15.31 -27.00
CA VAL A 412 12.86 16.48 -27.40
C VAL A 412 12.08 17.78 -27.27
N ARG A 413 12.79 18.89 -27.06
CA ARG A 413 12.25 20.25 -27.07
C ARG A 413 12.58 20.92 -28.39
N VAL A 414 11.57 21.54 -28.99
CA VAL A 414 11.70 22.32 -30.22
C VAL A 414 11.88 23.80 -29.84
N PRO A 415 12.87 24.51 -30.40
CA PRO A 415 13.10 25.92 -30.08
C PRO A 415 11.84 26.79 -30.28
N GLY A 416 11.48 27.55 -29.24
CA GLY A 416 10.34 28.46 -29.26
C GLY A 416 8.98 27.82 -28.98
N VAL A 417 8.91 26.49 -28.93
CA VAL A 417 7.65 25.77 -28.74
C VAL A 417 7.58 25.24 -27.29
N PRO A 418 6.49 25.51 -26.55
CA PRO A 418 6.35 24.98 -25.20
C PRO A 418 6.11 23.47 -25.22
N GLY A 419 6.63 22.76 -24.22
CA GLY A 419 6.44 21.31 -24.06
C GLY A 419 7.57 20.48 -24.68
N ALA A 420 7.30 19.19 -24.85
CA ALA A 420 8.19 18.23 -25.47
C ALA A 420 7.45 17.42 -26.53
N PHE A 421 8.20 16.93 -27.50
CA PHE A 421 7.72 16.18 -28.65
C PHE A 421 8.45 14.85 -28.72
N GLU A 422 7.82 13.86 -29.33
CA GLU A 422 8.51 12.64 -29.71
C GLU A 422 9.46 12.97 -30.86
N ARG A 423 10.71 12.52 -30.77
CA ARG A 423 11.73 12.91 -31.74
C ARG A 423 11.42 12.40 -33.14
N SER A 424 10.89 11.19 -33.26
CA SER A 424 10.52 10.60 -34.56
C SER A 424 9.45 11.43 -35.27
N TYR A 425 8.49 11.99 -34.52
CA TYR A 425 7.49 12.91 -35.04
C TYR A 425 8.12 14.19 -35.60
N VAL A 426 9.06 14.81 -34.86
CA VAL A 426 9.74 16.03 -35.32
C VAL A 426 10.60 15.76 -36.55
N LEU A 427 11.31 14.62 -36.58
CA LEU A 427 12.11 14.21 -37.73
C LEU A 427 11.26 13.99 -38.99
N LEU A 428 10.07 13.40 -38.85
CA LEU A 428 9.13 13.24 -39.96
C LEU A 428 8.71 14.61 -40.53
N LYS A 429 8.37 15.57 -39.66
CA LYS A 429 8.03 16.94 -40.09
C LYS A 429 9.19 17.64 -40.82
N ILE A 430 10.42 17.46 -40.35
CA ILE A 430 11.63 17.97 -41.03
C ILE A 430 11.78 17.32 -42.41
N LYS A 431 11.60 15.99 -42.50
CA LYS A 431 11.69 15.24 -43.76
C LYS A 431 10.63 15.66 -44.77
N ASP A 432 9.41 15.91 -44.32
CA ASP A 432 8.28 16.31 -45.16
C ASP A 432 8.29 17.81 -45.51
N GLY A 433 9.24 18.58 -44.96
CA GLY A 433 9.34 20.02 -45.16
C GLY A 433 8.22 20.82 -44.48
N GLU A 434 7.53 20.20 -43.51
CA GLU A 434 6.44 20.82 -42.76
C GLU A 434 6.95 21.72 -41.63
N LYS A 435 6.25 22.83 -41.38
CA LYS A 435 6.58 23.75 -40.28
C LYS A 435 5.87 23.37 -39.00
N ILE A 436 6.61 23.32 -37.90
CA ILE A 436 6.04 23.22 -36.56
C ILE A 436 5.56 24.62 -36.12
N PRO A 437 4.28 24.79 -35.71
CA PRO A 437 3.76 26.07 -35.25
C PRO A 437 4.59 26.67 -34.11
N ASN A 438 4.79 27.98 -34.14
CA ASN A 438 5.54 28.74 -33.11
C ASN A 438 7.03 28.38 -32.96
N CYS A 439 7.61 27.57 -33.86
CA CYS A 439 9.04 27.34 -33.88
C CYS A 439 9.78 28.65 -34.21
N THR A 440 10.76 29.01 -33.36
CA THR A 440 11.54 30.25 -33.54
C THR A 440 12.61 30.14 -34.61
N GLU A 441 12.94 28.94 -35.06
CA GLU A 441 13.91 28.73 -36.13
C GLU A 441 13.26 28.77 -37.51
N GLN A 442 13.90 29.47 -38.44
CA GLN A 442 13.44 29.53 -39.83
C GLN A 442 13.61 28.20 -40.57
N VAL A 443 14.68 27.46 -40.26
CA VAL A 443 14.98 26.14 -40.81
C VAL A 443 15.31 25.21 -39.65
N LEU A 444 14.30 24.46 -39.21
CA LEU A 444 14.47 23.48 -38.14
C LEU A 444 15.37 22.34 -38.64
N ARG A 445 16.49 22.11 -37.95
CA ARG A 445 17.40 21.00 -38.22
C ARG A 445 17.35 20.01 -37.07
N GLU A 446 17.79 18.79 -37.33
CA GLU A 446 17.93 17.76 -36.30
C GLU A 446 18.86 18.23 -35.15
N THR A 447 19.93 18.95 -35.47
CA THR A 447 20.87 19.53 -34.50
C THR A 447 20.26 20.65 -33.65
N SER A 448 19.12 21.20 -34.04
CA SER A 448 18.42 22.25 -33.30
C SER A 448 17.63 21.70 -32.10
N LEU A 449 17.38 20.40 -32.08
CA LEU A 449 16.58 19.74 -31.05
C LEU A 449 17.37 19.60 -29.75
N GLN A 450 16.74 19.95 -28.64
CA GLN A 450 17.32 19.79 -27.32
C GLN A 450 16.68 18.59 -26.62
N LYS A 451 17.49 17.76 -25.95
CA LYS A 451 16.95 16.65 -25.15
C LYS A 451 16.08 17.17 -24.01
N ALA A 452 14.92 16.57 -23.81
CA ALA A 452 14.06 16.87 -22.66
C ALA A 452 14.50 16.04 -21.44
N ALA A 453 15.71 16.29 -20.92
CA ALA A 453 16.33 15.49 -19.85
C ALA A 453 15.47 15.38 -18.58
N ASP A 454 14.65 16.40 -18.28
CA ASP A 454 13.69 16.38 -17.17
C ASP A 454 12.58 15.35 -17.37
N ILE A 455 12.11 15.17 -18.61
CA ILE A 455 11.11 14.16 -18.99
C ILE A 455 11.76 12.78 -19.10
N GLU A 456 12.94 12.67 -19.71
CA GLU A 456 13.69 11.41 -19.75
C GLU A 456 13.90 10.85 -18.34
N LYS A 457 14.28 11.70 -17.38
CA LYS A 457 14.42 11.32 -15.98
C LYS A 457 13.14 10.74 -15.39
N LEU A 458 11.98 11.34 -15.67
CA LEU A 458 10.67 10.84 -15.24
C LEU A 458 10.33 9.50 -15.90
N LEU A 459 10.61 9.36 -17.21
CA LEU A 459 10.35 8.13 -17.95
C LEU A 459 11.17 6.94 -17.42
N LEU A 460 12.43 7.19 -17.03
CA LEU A 460 13.34 6.21 -16.41
C LEU A 460 12.99 5.88 -14.95
N SER A 461 12.06 6.63 -14.34
CA SER A 461 11.71 6.53 -12.93
C SER A 461 10.30 6.02 -12.69
N LEU A 462 9.39 6.18 -13.64
CA LEU A 462 7.97 5.92 -13.47
C LEU A 462 7.50 4.86 -14.48
N PRO A 463 6.61 3.93 -14.08
CA PRO A 463 6.12 2.90 -14.98
C PRO A 463 5.31 3.46 -16.17
N PRO A 464 5.19 2.71 -17.28
CA PRO A 464 4.42 3.09 -18.46
C PRO A 464 2.97 3.48 -18.20
N THR A 465 2.36 2.91 -17.15
CA THR A 465 0.98 3.19 -16.74
C THR A 465 0.76 4.64 -16.29
N ILE A 466 1.81 5.35 -15.91
CA ILE A 466 1.73 6.77 -15.51
C ILE A 466 1.94 7.64 -16.75
N LYS A 467 0.86 8.27 -17.22
CA LYS A 467 0.87 9.15 -18.40
C LYS A 467 1.15 10.62 -18.08
N THR A 468 0.92 11.03 -16.84
CA THR A 468 1.16 12.40 -16.37
C THR A 468 1.66 12.35 -14.94
N TYR A 469 2.67 13.15 -14.62
CA TYR A 469 3.22 13.24 -13.29
C TYR A 469 3.03 14.65 -12.70
N PRO A 470 2.42 14.80 -11.51
CA PRO A 470 2.27 16.10 -10.85
C PRO A 470 3.54 16.46 -10.08
N LEU A 471 4.46 17.19 -10.71
CA LEU A 471 5.72 17.64 -10.09
C LEU A 471 5.47 18.75 -9.07
N TRP A 472 5.98 18.61 -7.85
CA TRP A 472 5.89 19.67 -6.85
C TRP A 472 6.96 20.75 -7.06
N ILE A 473 6.53 22.01 -7.25
CA ILE A 473 7.40 23.10 -7.74
C ILE A 473 7.89 24.09 -6.67
N ASN A 474 7.59 23.85 -5.39
CA ASN A 474 7.90 24.79 -4.30
C ASN A 474 8.92 24.24 -3.28
N HIS A 475 9.73 23.26 -3.67
CA HIS A 475 10.66 22.59 -2.75
C HIS A 475 11.66 23.54 -2.07
N ASP A 476 12.11 24.58 -2.77
CA ASP A 476 13.04 25.57 -2.22
C ASP A 476 12.42 26.52 -1.18
N LYS A 477 11.08 26.60 -1.12
CA LYS A 477 10.35 27.58 -0.30
C LYS A 477 9.85 27.02 1.02
N THR A 478 10.03 25.72 1.25
CA THR A 478 9.47 25.05 2.42
C THR A 478 10.55 24.30 3.17
N THR A 479 10.67 24.58 4.47
CA THR A 479 11.53 23.84 5.38
C THR A 479 10.68 22.95 6.28
N GLY A 480 11.00 21.67 6.35
CA GLY A 480 10.35 20.72 7.25
C GLY A 480 11.02 20.66 8.62
N GLN A 481 10.32 20.12 9.61
CA GLN A 481 10.81 19.90 10.96
C GLN A 481 11.58 18.59 11.12
N ASN A 482 11.69 17.79 10.06
CA ASN A 482 12.38 16.49 10.08
C ASN A 482 11.97 15.59 11.25
N PHE A 483 10.66 15.48 11.48
CA PHE A 483 10.06 14.68 12.55
C PHE A 483 10.39 15.18 13.98
N GLN A 484 10.97 16.37 14.13
CA GLN A 484 11.16 17.01 15.45
C GLN A 484 9.86 17.71 15.87
N ILE A 485 8.89 16.94 16.37
CA ILE A 485 7.54 17.41 16.67
C ILE A 485 7.38 17.66 18.17
N SER A 486 7.15 18.92 18.54
CA SER A 486 6.72 19.28 19.90
C SER A 486 5.20 19.21 20.01
N VAL A 487 4.67 18.02 20.27
CA VAL A 487 3.23 17.89 20.50
C VAL A 487 2.90 18.47 21.89
N GLN A 488 2.06 19.50 21.94
CA GLN A 488 1.56 20.07 23.20
C GLN A 488 0.26 19.37 23.64
N GLU A 489 -0.47 18.82 22.69
CA GLU A 489 -1.73 18.11 22.92
C GLU A 489 -1.49 16.74 23.57
N THR A 490 -2.45 16.33 24.39
CA THR A 490 -2.41 15.03 25.06
C THR A 490 -3.10 13.98 24.17
N PHE A 491 -2.84 12.69 24.39
CA PHE A 491 -3.54 11.61 23.71
C PHE A 491 -5.06 11.68 23.89
N GLY A 492 -5.54 12.07 25.08
CA GLY A 492 -6.96 12.36 25.32
C GLY A 492 -7.53 13.43 24.37
N SER A 493 -6.76 14.48 24.08
CA SER A 493 -7.15 15.52 23.10
C SER A 493 -7.25 14.96 21.67
N MET A 494 -6.40 13.98 21.32
CA MET A 494 -6.51 13.28 20.03
C MET A 494 -7.75 12.39 19.95
N VAL A 495 -8.13 11.76 21.06
CA VAL A 495 -9.39 10.99 21.18
C VAL A 495 -10.60 11.90 21.02
N GLU A 496 -10.59 13.08 21.65
CA GLU A 496 -11.62 14.09 21.46
C GLU A 496 -11.68 14.58 20.00
N ALA A 497 -10.53 14.81 19.37
CA ALA A 497 -10.47 15.20 17.96
C ALA A 497 -11.09 14.16 17.01
N LEU A 498 -11.02 12.87 17.35
CA LEU A 498 -11.64 11.79 16.57
C LEU A 498 -13.16 11.95 16.47
N THR A 499 -13.81 12.41 17.55
CA THR A 499 -15.26 12.67 17.56
C THR A 499 -15.69 13.73 16.53
N LEU A 500 -14.78 14.62 16.15
CA LEU A 500 -14.98 15.67 15.15
C LEU A 500 -14.67 15.22 13.71
N VAL A 501 -14.31 13.96 13.51
CA VAL A 501 -13.95 13.38 12.21
C VAL A 501 -14.79 12.11 11.96
N PRO A 502 -16.06 12.26 11.53
CA PRO A 502 -16.99 11.12 11.43
C PRO A 502 -16.54 9.98 10.51
N CYS A 503 -15.76 10.27 9.46
CA CYS A 503 -15.27 9.25 8.53
C CYS A 503 -14.24 8.29 9.13
N LEU A 504 -13.64 8.65 10.26
CA LEU A 504 -12.70 7.81 11.00
C LEU A 504 -13.35 7.08 12.18
N ASN A 505 -14.64 7.31 12.44
CA ASN A 505 -15.37 6.57 13.47
C ASN A 505 -15.71 5.17 12.95
N VAL A 506 -15.37 4.15 13.73
CA VAL A 506 -15.78 2.77 13.45
C VAL A 506 -17.29 2.67 13.63
N THR A 507 -17.98 2.37 12.55
CA THR A 507 -19.43 2.26 12.52
C THR A 507 -19.82 0.83 12.93
N PRO A 508 -20.71 0.68 13.92
CA PRO A 508 -21.27 -0.63 14.24
C PRO A 508 -21.97 -1.24 13.01
N PRO A 509 -22.00 -2.58 12.83
CA PRO A 509 -22.57 -3.18 11.63
C PRO A 509 -24.07 -2.92 11.45
N LEU A 510 -24.89 -3.02 12.51
CA LEU A 510 -26.36 -2.95 12.40
C LEU A 510 -26.93 -1.68 11.73
N PRO A 511 -26.42 -0.45 12.02
CA PRO A 511 -26.78 0.77 11.29
C PRO A 511 -26.70 0.69 9.76
N LEU A 512 -25.78 -0.13 9.23
CA LEU A 512 -25.50 -0.23 7.79
C LEU A 512 -26.65 -0.88 7.00
N LYS A 513 -27.60 -1.52 7.67
CA LYS A 513 -28.83 -2.04 7.01
C LYS A 513 -29.70 -0.95 6.40
N SER A 514 -29.62 0.28 6.90
CA SER A 514 -30.53 1.36 6.51
C SER A 514 -30.33 1.78 5.05
N LEU A 515 -31.43 1.92 4.30
CA LEU A 515 -31.42 2.45 2.93
C LEU A 515 -31.02 3.93 2.99
N GLY A 516 -29.84 4.27 2.47
CA GLY A 516 -29.37 5.68 2.39
C GLY A 516 -27.96 5.94 2.93
N VAL A 517 -27.25 4.95 3.49
CA VAL A 517 -25.82 5.12 3.81
C VAL A 517 -25.02 5.02 2.50
N SER A 518 -24.88 6.14 1.80
CA SER A 518 -24.16 6.25 0.53
C SER A 518 -22.66 6.53 0.67
N ASN A 519 -22.21 6.82 1.89
CA ASN A 519 -20.83 7.24 2.13
C ASN A 519 -20.01 6.08 2.68
N THR A 520 -18.76 5.98 2.22
CA THR A 520 -17.76 5.04 2.70
C THR A 520 -17.66 5.08 4.24
N GLN A 521 -17.63 3.97 4.96
CA GLN A 521 -17.53 3.99 6.43
C GLN A 521 -16.57 2.91 6.93
N LEU A 522 -15.92 3.15 8.07
CA LEU A 522 -15.10 2.11 8.70
C LEU A 522 -16.01 1.12 9.41
N VAL A 523 -15.77 -0.18 9.24
CA VAL A 523 -16.56 -1.24 9.88
C VAL A 523 -15.64 -2.36 10.34
N LEU A 524 -15.86 -2.88 11.53
CA LEU A 524 -15.06 -4.01 12.03
C LEU A 524 -15.51 -5.30 11.31
N LEU A 525 -14.57 -6.05 10.72
CA LEU A 525 -14.81 -7.35 10.05
C LEU A 525 -14.51 -8.55 10.96
N SER A 526 -13.62 -8.33 11.94
CA SER A 526 -13.26 -9.21 13.05
C SER A 526 -12.49 -8.40 14.10
N GLU A 527 -12.23 -8.96 15.27
CA GLU A 527 -11.44 -8.32 16.35
C GLU A 527 -10.15 -7.62 15.85
N ASP A 528 -9.44 -8.26 14.91
CA ASP A 528 -8.18 -7.78 14.35
C ASP A 528 -8.26 -7.27 12.90
N ASN A 529 -9.46 -7.04 12.36
CA ASN A 529 -9.59 -6.55 10.98
C ASN A 529 -10.66 -5.47 10.87
N LEU A 530 -10.22 -4.25 10.56
CA LEU A 530 -11.06 -3.13 10.18
C LEU A 530 -11.17 -3.04 8.65
N GLY A 531 -12.38 -3.13 8.13
CA GLY A 531 -12.68 -2.96 6.72
C GLY A 531 -13.35 -1.62 6.42
N VAL A 532 -13.68 -1.45 5.15
CA VAL A 532 -14.35 -0.26 4.64
C VAL A 532 -15.67 -0.64 3.98
N TYR A 533 -16.80 -0.21 4.55
CA TYR A 533 -18.10 -0.29 3.88
C TYR A 533 -18.08 0.56 2.61
N LEU A 534 -18.49 -0.05 1.49
CA LEU A 534 -18.59 0.61 0.19
C LEU A 534 -20.05 0.96 -0.14
N HIS A 535 -20.92 -0.04 -0.14
CA HIS A 535 -22.34 0.11 -0.47
C HIS A 535 -23.15 -1.11 -0.02
N LYS A 536 -24.46 -0.93 0.10
CA LYS A 536 -25.41 -2.02 0.30
C LYS A 536 -25.60 -2.82 -0.98
N ASP A 537 -25.65 -4.15 -0.86
CA ASP A 537 -25.94 -5.01 -2.00
C ASP A 537 -27.37 -4.77 -2.51
N LYS A 538 -27.56 -4.79 -3.84
CA LYS A 538 -28.87 -4.53 -4.45
C LYS A 538 -29.81 -5.73 -4.39
N GLY A 539 -29.27 -6.94 -4.24
CA GLY A 539 -30.02 -8.20 -4.26
C GLY A 539 -30.49 -8.69 -2.90
N SER A 540 -29.93 -8.19 -1.79
CA SER A 540 -30.31 -8.60 -0.44
C SER A 540 -30.33 -7.43 0.56
N THR A 541 -31.35 -7.42 1.44
CA THR A 541 -31.54 -6.38 2.46
C THR A 541 -30.50 -6.42 3.58
N ASP A 542 -29.88 -7.58 3.81
CA ASP A 542 -28.95 -7.84 4.90
C ASP A 542 -27.48 -7.90 4.47
N MET A 543 -27.22 -7.84 3.15
CA MET A 543 -25.88 -7.94 2.60
C MET A 543 -25.29 -6.55 2.31
N ILE A 544 -24.04 -6.36 2.73
CA ILE A 544 -23.24 -5.18 2.42
C ILE A 544 -21.96 -5.57 1.69
N THR A 545 -21.48 -4.70 0.82
CA THR A 545 -20.15 -4.83 0.20
C THR A 545 -19.14 -4.04 1.02
N VAL A 546 -18.12 -4.73 1.51
CA VAL A 546 -17.00 -4.18 2.25
C VAL A 546 -15.71 -4.42 1.49
N TYR A 547 -14.75 -3.51 1.59
CA TYR A 547 -13.41 -3.70 1.10
C TYR A 547 -12.50 -4.10 2.27
N ASP A 548 -11.84 -5.25 2.16
CA ASP A 548 -10.89 -5.75 3.13
C ASP A 548 -9.47 -5.36 2.72
N CYS A 549 -8.86 -4.44 3.46
CA CYS A 549 -7.52 -3.94 3.14
C CYS A 549 -6.40 -4.96 3.41
N LEU A 550 -6.65 -6.06 4.12
CA LEU A 550 -5.60 -7.06 4.35
C LEU A 550 -5.38 -7.96 3.13
N ASP A 551 -6.45 -8.36 2.44
CA ASP A 551 -6.36 -9.19 1.22
C ASP A 551 -6.63 -8.43 -0.08
N GLY A 552 -7.08 -7.18 0.01
CA GLY A 552 -7.32 -6.30 -1.12
C GLY A 552 -8.56 -6.63 -1.94
N LYS A 553 -9.54 -7.29 -1.33
CA LYS A 553 -10.74 -7.75 -2.03
C LYS A 553 -12.00 -7.08 -1.52
N GLU A 554 -12.91 -6.84 -2.45
CA GLU A 554 -14.31 -6.58 -2.11
C GLU A 554 -14.97 -7.89 -1.67
N LYS A 555 -15.67 -7.85 -0.54
CA LYS A 555 -16.37 -8.97 0.07
C LYS A 555 -17.81 -8.57 0.32
N THR A 556 -18.73 -9.47 0.02
CA THR A 556 -20.12 -9.34 0.43
C THR A 556 -20.31 -10.04 1.75
N VAL A 557 -20.79 -9.34 2.78
CA VAL A 557 -20.95 -9.85 4.14
C VAL A 557 -22.37 -9.58 4.66
N ASP A 558 -22.90 -10.53 5.43
CA ASP A 558 -24.18 -10.37 6.12
C ASP A 558 -23.99 -9.52 7.38
N VAL A 559 -24.78 -8.45 7.51
CA VAL A 559 -24.68 -7.48 8.60
C VAL A 559 -24.98 -8.09 9.97
N ASN A 560 -25.92 -9.04 10.05
CA ASN A 560 -26.28 -9.68 11.32
C ASN A 560 -25.18 -10.61 11.81
N VAL A 561 -24.62 -11.40 10.89
CA VAL A 561 -23.47 -12.27 11.18
C VAL A 561 -22.28 -11.42 11.62
N LEU A 562 -22.07 -10.29 10.95
CA LEU A 562 -20.99 -9.39 11.30
C LEU A 562 -21.18 -8.77 12.68
N ALA A 563 -22.37 -8.26 13.00
CA ALA A 563 -22.70 -7.71 14.32
C ALA A 563 -22.49 -8.73 15.45
N ALA A 564 -22.90 -9.98 15.23
CA ALA A 564 -22.69 -11.07 16.19
C ALA A 564 -21.19 -11.34 16.40
N LYS A 565 -20.41 -11.41 15.32
CA LYS A 565 -18.97 -11.69 15.36
C LYS A 565 -18.16 -10.58 16.01
N THR A 566 -18.51 -9.32 15.78
CA THR A 566 -17.74 -8.17 16.29
C THR A 566 -18.11 -7.78 17.72
N GLY A 567 -19.00 -8.53 18.36
CA GLY A 567 -19.48 -8.18 19.69
C GLY A 567 -20.26 -6.87 19.72
N ASP A 568 -20.83 -6.42 18.59
CA ASP A 568 -21.81 -5.32 18.58
C ASP A 568 -23.12 -5.87 19.15
N HIS A 569 -23.09 -6.05 20.45
CA HIS A 569 -24.18 -6.63 21.21
C HIS A 569 -25.01 -5.55 21.89
N ARG A 570 -24.57 -4.27 21.91
CA ARG A 570 -25.11 -3.18 22.76
C ARG A 570 -25.81 -3.78 23.99
N ASP A 571 -24.97 -4.48 24.77
CA ASP A 571 -25.32 -5.45 25.82
C ASP A 571 -24.96 -4.91 27.19
N ASP A 572 -24.99 -3.60 27.35
CA ASP A 572 -25.30 -3.06 28.65
C ASP A 572 -26.78 -3.37 28.83
N GLN A 573 -27.20 -3.92 29.98
CA GLN A 573 -28.61 -4.17 30.32
C GLN A 573 -29.53 -2.93 30.18
N SER A 574 -28.99 -1.78 29.74
CA SER A 574 -29.70 -0.70 29.11
C SER A 574 -30.24 -1.06 27.73
N PHE A 575 -31.56 -1.00 27.61
CA PHE A 575 -32.31 -0.92 26.36
C PHE A 575 -31.70 0.08 25.34
N VAL A 576 -30.95 -0.38 24.34
CA VAL A 576 -30.39 0.45 23.24
C VAL A 576 -30.75 -0.14 21.88
N THR A 577 -31.71 0.48 21.20
CA THR A 577 -32.16 0.15 19.85
C THR A 577 -31.46 1.07 18.83
N THR A 578 -31.05 0.58 17.65
CA THR A 578 -30.54 1.46 16.56
C THR A 578 -31.66 2.27 15.92
N ARG A 579 -32.89 1.72 15.92
CA ARG A 579 -34.07 2.33 15.32
C ARG A 579 -35.16 2.50 16.38
N THR A 580 -36.11 3.38 16.13
CA THR A 580 -37.35 3.43 16.92
C THR A 580 -38.16 2.16 16.63
N PRO A 581 -38.31 1.22 17.58
CA PRO A 581 -39.03 -0.02 17.32
C PRO A 581 -40.51 0.26 17.08
N LYS A 582 -41.08 -0.33 16.03
CA LYS A 582 -42.53 -0.28 15.78
C LYS A 582 -43.28 -1.29 16.65
N GLU A 583 -42.59 -2.37 17.04
CA GLU A 583 -43.13 -3.42 17.89
C GLU A 583 -42.06 -3.95 18.86
N ALA A 584 -42.45 -4.24 20.09
CA ALA A 584 -41.64 -4.90 21.09
C ALA A 584 -42.29 -6.24 21.46
N ILE A 585 -41.58 -7.33 21.22
CA ILE A 585 -42.07 -8.69 21.43
C ILE A 585 -41.31 -9.30 22.60
N LEU A 586 -42.01 -9.61 23.68
CA LEU A 586 -41.45 -10.37 24.77
C LEU A 586 -41.87 -11.83 24.64
N VAL A 587 -40.91 -12.71 24.42
CA VAL A 587 -41.14 -14.14 24.35
C VAL A 587 -41.01 -14.74 25.75
N LEU A 588 -42.08 -15.36 26.23
CA LEU A 588 -42.10 -16.12 27.47
C LEU A 588 -42.10 -17.61 27.10
N ILE A 589 -41.04 -18.33 27.48
CA ILE A 589 -40.91 -19.77 27.22
C ILE A 589 -41.04 -20.53 28.53
N ASP A 590 -42.03 -21.41 28.58
CA ASP A 590 -42.17 -22.41 29.62
C ASP A 590 -41.01 -23.42 29.52
N THR A 591 -40.29 -23.57 30.61
CA THR A 591 -39.22 -24.56 30.74
C THR A 591 -39.51 -25.54 31.87
N SER A 592 -40.77 -25.76 32.24
CA SER A 592 -41.16 -26.76 33.25
C SER A 592 -40.82 -28.20 32.83
N SER A 593 -40.82 -29.13 33.79
CA SER A 593 -40.54 -30.56 33.51
C SER A 593 -41.53 -31.20 32.54
N SER A 594 -42.77 -30.71 32.44
CA SER A 594 -43.76 -31.21 31.47
C SER A 594 -43.44 -30.86 30.01
N MET A 595 -42.51 -29.93 29.79
CA MET A 595 -41.93 -29.62 28.47
C MET A 595 -40.94 -30.70 28.00
N GLU A 596 -40.54 -31.63 28.87
CA GLU A 596 -39.76 -32.82 28.52
C GLU A 596 -40.61 -33.92 27.87
N GLU A 597 -41.93 -33.88 28.03
CA GLU A 597 -42.85 -34.85 27.45
C GLU A 597 -42.86 -34.81 25.91
N GLU A 598 -43.30 -35.90 25.28
CA GLU A 598 -43.47 -35.95 23.84
C GLU A 598 -44.59 -34.99 23.37
N CYS A 599 -44.29 -34.24 22.30
CA CYS A 599 -45.21 -33.27 21.70
C CYS A 599 -46.37 -33.96 20.97
N TYR A 600 -46.11 -35.10 20.33
CA TYR A 600 -47.10 -35.94 19.66
C TYR A 600 -46.87 -37.39 20.07
N ARG A 601 -47.95 -38.13 20.34
CA ARG A 601 -47.86 -39.55 20.70
C ARG A 601 -47.06 -40.31 19.63
N ASN A 602 -45.98 -40.97 20.03
CA ASN A 602 -45.13 -41.82 19.20
C ASN A 602 -44.23 -41.08 18.19
N ALA A 603 -43.99 -39.77 18.37
CA ALA A 603 -43.11 -39.01 17.49
C ALA A 603 -41.66 -38.91 18.01
N GLY A 604 -41.39 -39.21 19.28
CA GLY A 604 -40.05 -39.09 19.89
C GLY A 604 -39.53 -37.65 20.00
N ILE A 605 -40.34 -36.64 19.66
CA ILE A 605 -39.97 -35.22 19.72
C ILE A 605 -40.50 -34.62 21.03
N LYS A 606 -39.59 -34.15 21.90
CA LYS A 606 -39.94 -33.43 23.13
C LYS A 606 -40.61 -32.08 22.81
N LYS A 607 -41.59 -31.65 23.60
CA LYS A 607 -42.27 -30.35 23.44
C LYS A 607 -41.28 -29.19 23.37
N ILE A 608 -40.26 -29.16 24.23
CA ILE A 608 -39.22 -28.13 24.23
C ILE A 608 -38.46 -28.03 22.89
N ASN A 609 -38.24 -29.15 22.19
CA ASN A 609 -37.55 -29.14 20.90
C ASN A 609 -38.43 -28.49 19.81
N ALA A 610 -39.74 -28.73 19.84
CA ALA A 610 -40.67 -28.05 18.94
C ALA A 610 -40.71 -26.53 19.20
N VAL A 611 -40.65 -26.11 20.47
CA VAL A 611 -40.55 -24.69 20.85
C VAL A 611 -39.28 -24.05 20.30
N LYS A 612 -38.13 -24.72 20.47
CA LYS A 612 -36.84 -24.25 19.95
C LYS A 612 -36.89 -24.05 18.44
N GLU A 613 -37.42 -25.02 17.70
CA GLU A 613 -37.59 -24.93 16.25
C GLU A 613 -38.58 -23.83 15.83
N LEU A 614 -39.69 -23.65 16.55
CA LEU A 614 -40.65 -22.57 16.28
C LEU A 614 -39.99 -21.19 16.39
N PHE A 615 -39.29 -20.93 17.50
CA PHE A 615 -38.65 -19.63 17.72
C PHE A 615 -37.40 -19.43 16.86
N HIS A 616 -36.71 -20.52 16.49
CA HIS A 616 -35.66 -20.47 15.49
C HIS A 616 -36.20 -20.00 14.13
N ASN A 617 -37.30 -20.60 13.67
CA ASN A 617 -37.98 -20.23 12.42
C ASN A 617 -38.61 -18.83 12.50
N PHE A 618 -39.18 -18.47 13.64
CA PHE A 618 -39.69 -17.12 13.91
C PHE A 618 -38.58 -16.08 13.72
N ALA A 619 -37.44 -16.25 14.40
CA ALA A 619 -36.29 -15.36 14.30
C ALA A 619 -35.75 -15.31 12.86
N SER A 620 -35.57 -16.47 12.19
CA SER A 620 -35.11 -16.53 10.80
C SER A 620 -36.01 -15.79 9.82
N ARG A 621 -37.33 -15.95 9.94
CA ARG A 621 -38.30 -15.23 9.09
C ARG A 621 -38.35 -13.75 9.43
N SER A 622 -38.32 -13.41 10.72
CA SER A 622 -38.28 -12.04 11.20
C SER A 622 -37.08 -11.26 10.67
N MET A 623 -35.91 -11.89 10.56
CA MET A 623 -34.73 -11.31 9.91
C MET A 623 -34.94 -11.15 8.41
N ALA A 624 -35.43 -12.19 7.73
CA ALA A 624 -35.62 -12.17 6.27
C ALA A 624 -36.59 -11.08 5.79
N TYR A 625 -37.56 -10.70 6.61
CA TYR A 625 -38.53 -9.63 6.29
C TYR A 625 -38.10 -8.23 6.79
N ASP A 626 -36.94 -8.08 7.44
CA ASP A 626 -36.42 -6.84 8.05
C ASP A 626 -37.46 -6.09 8.91
N PHE A 627 -38.21 -6.82 9.74
CA PHE A 627 -39.22 -6.21 10.60
C PHE A 627 -38.58 -5.36 11.71
N HIS A 628 -39.06 -4.11 11.86
CA HIS A 628 -38.63 -3.16 12.89
C HIS A 628 -39.15 -3.48 14.29
N HIS A 629 -38.81 -4.66 14.81
CA HIS A 629 -39.18 -5.09 16.14
C HIS A 629 -37.96 -5.41 17.00
N VAL A 630 -38.14 -5.29 18.31
CA VAL A 630 -37.17 -5.73 19.31
C VAL A 630 -37.72 -6.95 20.03
N ILE A 631 -36.86 -7.94 20.30
CA ILE A 631 -37.26 -9.18 20.95
C ILE A 631 -36.57 -9.34 22.30
N GLY A 632 -37.33 -9.68 23.33
CA GLY A 632 -36.80 -10.12 24.63
C GLY A 632 -37.13 -11.58 24.89
N LEU A 633 -36.38 -12.23 25.78
CA LEU A 633 -36.60 -13.62 26.18
C LEU A 633 -36.64 -13.76 27.70
N VAL A 634 -37.73 -14.32 28.19
CA VAL A 634 -37.91 -14.74 29.58
C VAL A 634 -38.18 -16.23 29.58
N LYS A 635 -37.45 -16.98 30.40
CA LYS A 635 -37.83 -18.35 30.72
C LYS A 635 -38.58 -18.37 32.04
N PHE A 636 -39.52 -19.30 32.18
CA PHE A 636 -40.18 -19.54 33.45
C PHE A 636 -40.30 -21.03 33.72
N ASP A 637 -39.87 -21.39 34.93
CA ASP A 637 -39.98 -22.69 35.56
C ASP A 637 -40.43 -22.45 37.01
N THR A 638 -39.79 -23.06 38.02
CA THR A 638 -40.00 -22.70 39.44
C THR A 638 -39.59 -21.27 39.76
N MET A 639 -38.87 -20.60 38.84
CA MET A 639 -38.58 -19.18 38.90
C MET A 639 -38.75 -18.52 37.52
N VAL A 640 -39.13 -17.25 37.52
CA VAL A 640 -39.18 -16.43 36.31
C VAL A 640 -37.84 -15.71 36.14
N LYS A 641 -37.11 -16.01 35.07
CA LYS A 641 -35.79 -15.42 34.78
C LYS A 641 -35.76 -14.78 33.39
N THR A 642 -35.47 -13.49 33.34
CA THR A 642 -35.12 -12.80 32.09
C THR A 642 -33.76 -13.30 31.62
N LEU A 643 -33.73 -14.04 30.50
CA LEU A 643 -32.48 -14.53 29.90
C LEU A 643 -31.88 -13.50 28.96
N HIS A 644 -32.73 -12.75 28.28
CA HIS A 644 -32.30 -11.76 27.33
C HIS A 644 -33.20 -10.53 27.38
N ALA A 645 -32.61 -9.35 27.57
CA ALA A 645 -33.31 -8.08 27.43
C ALA A 645 -33.70 -7.83 25.96
N PHE A 646 -34.51 -6.80 25.71
CA PHE A 646 -34.93 -6.47 24.35
C PHE A 646 -33.75 -6.12 23.45
N THR A 647 -33.59 -6.86 22.35
CA THR A 647 -32.53 -6.68 21.35
C THR A 647 -33.09 -6.60 19.94
N GLU A 648 -32.32 -5.99 19.03
CA GLU A 648 -32.51 -6.09 17.58
C GLU A 648 -31.74 -7.28 16.97
N ASN A 649 -30.81 -7.90 17.72
CA ASN A 649 -29.99 -9.02 17.25
C ASN A 649 -30.70 -10.37 17.48
N LEU A 650 -31.36 -10.86 16.42
CA LEU A 650 -32.12 -12.11 16.46
C LEU A 650 -31.26 -13.39 16.48
N GLU A 651 -29.96 -13.32 16.17
CA GLU A 651 -29.05 -14.47 16.28
C GLU A 651 -28.72 -14.80 17.74
N LYS A 652 -28.47 -13.79 18.58
CA LYS A 652 -28.29 -14.00 20.02
C LYS A 652 -29.55 -14.57 20.68
N PHE A 653 -30.73 -14.12 20.25
CA PHE A 653 -31.99 -14.72 20.67
C PHE A 653 -32.05 -16.22 20.34
N LYS A 654 -31.63 -16.63 19.13
CA LYS A 654 -31.56 -18.05 18.74
C LYS A 654 -30.59 -18.85 19.62
N GLU A 655 -29.43 -18.29 19.97
CA GLU A 655 -28.47 -18.95 20.87
C GLU A 655 -29.08 -19.21 22.25
N HIS A 656 -29.75 -18.22 22.85
CA HIS A 656 -30.41 -18.37 24.15
C HIS A 656 -31.58 -19.35 24.10
N VAL A 657 -32.32 -19.41 22.98
CA VAL A 657 -33.39 -20.40 22.79
C VAL A 657 -32.81 -21.82 22.70
N ARG A 658 -31.68 -22.00 21.99
CA ARG A 658 -31.03 -23.32 21.84
C ARG A 658 -30.56 -23.89 23.18
N SER A 659 -30.14 -23.04 24.12
CA SER A 659 -29.62 -23.45 25.43
C SER A 659 -30.69 -23.74 26.49
N LEU A 660 -31.98 -23.64 26.16
CA LEU A 660 -33.07 -23.93 27.12
C LEU A 660 -33.16 -25.41 27.46
N GLU A 661 -33.36 -25.74 28.74
CA GLU A 661 -33.57 -27.10 29.23
C GLU A 661 -34.81 -27.15 30.14
N PRO A 662 -35.62 -28.22 30.07
CA PRO A 662 -36.80 -28.37 30.92
C PRO A 662 -36.39 -28.73 32.36
N ASN A 663 -36.99 -28.06 33.34
CA ASN A 663 -36.82 -28.27 34.76
C ASN A 663 -37.97 -27.58 35.54
N GLY A 664 -38.40 -28.13 36.67
CA GLY A 664 -39.25 -27.42 37.62
C GLY A 664 -40.76 -27.39 37.30
N CYS A 665 -41.48 -26.47 37.97
CA CYS A 665 -42.94 -26.30 37.89
C CYS A 665 -43.29 -25.08 37.02
N THR A 666 -44.54 -24.92 36.61
CA THR A 666 -44.96 -23.80 35.75
C THR A 666 -45.49 -22.63 36.59
N LEU A 667 -44.84 -21.46 36.50
CA LEU A 667 -45.28 -20.18 37.10
C LEU A 667 -45.78 -19.18 36.05
N LEU A 668 -46.95 -19.45 35.47
CA LEU A 668 -47.42 -18.70 34.28
C LEU A 668 -47.81 -17.25 34.62
N TYR A 669 -48.55 -17.03 35.70
CA TYR A 669 -49.03 -15.70 36.06
C TYR A 669 -47.89 -14.76 36.48
N ASP A 670 -46.90 -15.28 37.20
CA ASP A 670 -45.70 -14.52 37.55
C ASP A 670 -44.89 -14.14 36.31
N ALA A 671 -44.80 -15.06 35.33
CA ALA A 671 -44.13 -14.80 34.06
C ALA A 671 -44.84 -13.70 33.26
N LEU A 672 -46.17 -13.74 33.20
CA LEU A 672 -46.99 -12.70 32.56
C LEU A 672 -46.83 -11.36 33.26
N ARG A 673 -46.94 -11.31 34.60
CA ARG A 673 -46.75 -10.08 35.38
C ARG A 673 -45.37 -9.49 35.16
N ARG A 674 -44.32 -10.32 35.19
CA ARG A 674 -42.95 -9.89 34.89
C ARG A 674 -42.85 -9.36 33.46
N GLY A 675 -43.52 -10.02 32.51
CA GLY A 675 -43.49 -9.61 31.12
C GLY A 675 -44.14 -8.26 30.86
N VAL A 676 -45.26 -7.96 31.54
CA VAL A 676 -45.90 -6.64 31.52
C VAL A 676 -44.95 -5.58 32.06
N LEU A 677 -44.31 -5.82 33.21
CA LEU A 677 -43.36 -4.86 33.81
C LEU A 677 -42.17 -4.56 32.89
N GLU A 678 -41.64 -5.54 32.17
CA GLU A 678 -40.55 -5.32 31.22
C GLU A 678 -41.02 -4.55 29.97
N LEU A 679 -42.23 -4.82 29.46
CA LEU A 679 -42.80 -4.10 28.32
C LEU A 679 -43.21 -2.66 28.67
N GLU A 680 -43.65 -2.39 29.90
CA GLU A 680 -43.94 -1.02 30.36
C GLU A 680 -42.70 -0.12 30.35
N LYS A 681 -41.53 -0.68 30.69
CA LYS A 681 -40.24 0.04 30.54
C LYS A 681 -39.97 0.44 29.08
N VAL A 682 -40.38 -0.40 28.13
CA VAL A 682 -40.26 -0.10 26.69
C VAL A 682 -41.23 1.01 26.29
N LYS A 683 -42.48 0.93 26.74
CA LYS A 683 -43.51 1.94 26.45
C LYS A 683 -43.14 3.32 26.98
N GLY A 684 -42.53 3.37 28.17
CA GLY A 684 -42.03 4.62 28.75
C GLY A 684 -40.92 5.27 27.90
N LYS A 685 -40.11 4.48 27.20
CA LYS A 685 -39.06 4.98 26.29
C LYS A 685 -39.55 5.23 24.86
N PHE A 686 -40.52 4.44 24.39
CA PHE A 686 -41.05 4.47 23.03
C PHE A 686 -42.59 4.47 23.06
N PRO A 687 -43.23 5.66 23.19
CA PRO A 687 -44.68 5.76 23.34
C PRO A 687 -45.47 5.18 22.17
N ASP A 688 -44.92 5.23 20.95
CA ASP A 688 -45.60 4.76 19.73
C ASP A 688 -45.38 3.26 19.44
N CYS A 689 -44.58 2.57 20.26
CA CYS A 689 -44.28 1.15 20.08
C CYS A 689 -45.47 0.26 20.47
N ARG A 690 -45.78 -0.74 19.62
CA ARG A 690 -46.76 -1.80 19.91
C ARG A 690 -46.12 -2.84 20.83
N LEU A 691 -46.79 -3.20 21.92
CA LEU A 691 -46.28 -4.18 22.89
C LEU A 691 -46.96 -5.52 22.67
N ARG A 692 -46.18 -6.60 22.58
CA ARG A 692 -46.70 -7.96 22.38
C ARG A 692 -46.00 -8.92 23.33
N ILE A 693 -46.77 -9.77 23.99
CA ILE A 693 -46.26 -10.96 24.68
C ILE A 693 -46.57 -12.16 23.81
N VAL A 694 -45.57 -13.00 23.53
CA VAL A 694 -45.75 -14.32 22.94
C VAL A 694 -45.38 -15.33 24.01
N CYS A 695 -46.38 -15.93 24.64
CA CYS A 695 -46.18 -16.92 25.68
C CYS A 695 -46.45 -18.31 25.11
N LEU A 696 -45.52 -19.23 25.33
CA LEU A 696 -45.68 -20.63 24.95
C LEU A 696 -45.49 -21.50 26.18
N THR A 697 -46.56 -22.21 26.55
CA THR A 697 -46.68 -23.06 27.74
C THR A 697 -47.52 -24.29 27.39
N ASP A 698 -47.37 -25.35 28.18
CA ASP A 698 -48.26 -26.52 28.11
C ASP A 698 -49.62 -26.28 28.78
N GLY A 699 -49.81 -25.12 29.43
CA GLY A 699 -51.08 -24.62 29.95
C GLY A 699 -51.41 -25.06 31.37
N ASN A 700 -50.51 -25.74 32.07
CA ASN A 700 -50.77 -26.28 33.42
C ASN A 700 -50.07 -25.44 34.50
N ASP A 701 -50.75 -24.42 35.02
CA ASP A 701 -50.19 -23.60 36.11
C ASP A 701 -50.24 -24.38 37.43
N SER A 702 -49.06 -24.59 38.03
CA SER A 702 -48.88 -25.44 39.22
C SER A 702 -48.36 -24.64 40.42
N GLY A 703 -48.18 -23.32 40.25
CA GLY A 703 -47.82 -22.39 41.30
C GLY A 703 -48.97 -22.10 42.26
N ILE A 704 -48.71 -22.21 43.56
CA ILE A 704 -49.65 -21.77 44.60
C ILE A 704 -49.68 -20.25 44.60
N PHE A 705 -50.86 -19.67 44.39
CA PHE A 705 -51.17 -18.26 44.64
C PHE A 705 -50.78 -17.88 46.09
N THR A 706 -49.71 -17.12 46.28
CA THR A 706 -49.54 -16.32 47.51
C THR A 706 -50.03 -14.90 47.25
N CYS A 707 -51.32 -14.67 47.51
CA CYS A 707 -51.82 -13.33 47.82
C CYS A 707 -51.39 -12.96 49.25
N LEU A 708 -50.63 -11.88 49.39
CA LEU A 708 -50.85 -10.80 50.36
C LEU A 708 -50.05 -9.56 49.95
#